data_AF-A0A1M3HLF2-F1
#
_entry.id   AF-A0A1M3HLF2-F1
#
_cell.length_a   1.000
_cell.length_b   1.000
_cell.length_c   1.000
_cell.angle_alpha   90.00
_cell.angle_beta   90.00
_cell.angle_gamma   90.00
#
_symmetry.space_group_name_H-M   'P 1'
#
loop_
_entity.id
_entity.type
_entity.pdbx_description
1 polymer ?
#
loop_
_entity_poly.entity_id
_entity_poly.type
_entity_poly.pdbx_seq_one_letter_code
_entity_poly.pdbx_strand_id
1 'polypeptide(L)'
;MEKKAIIIGAGPAGLTAAYELLKRTDIIPIVLEKSGEIGGISRTIDYKGNRMDMGPHRFFSKSDRVMEWWLNIMPLEQSAEKDPTISYQNKQREVHATTQGEAGSDKVILVIKRLTRIYFLRKFFSYPIQLSLDTLRNLGVIRAIKILLSFAWAKLFPRSPEKSLEDFLINKFGWQLYRLFFKDYTEKVWGVPCNEISAEWGAQRIKGVSLGKAISQAAKSLRKRPKNDLSQKGTETSLIEQFLYPKKGPGALWEEVARQVQAMGGRIYLHQNVQKIHQEGGKITGVATINSETGQTGAWEGDYYFSTMPVQELIAGMDGEVPEKVKEVAQGLQYRDFINVGLLLRQMNQPLKDNWIYIQERDVKVGRLMIYNNWGDGMVKDPGTAWIGMEYFCNKTDALWEQTDEFIQNLAIMELEKLGLAKVEDVLDATVRKMEKTYPAYFGTYHEFDHIKNYTDRFENLFLIGRNGMHKYNNADHSMLCAMVAVDNVCAGVTAKANLWAINTEQDYHEVKQEQPAKRPAKAPELQVQPSFLDYIWKDKRNRAYLLFALAAFVLQFIIFKFKYPFANYMPDSYSYLEAAYTNADVNMWPVAYSKFLRMISVFTHEDKIVVGLQYFFMQASTLLFFYSLCYFLKPGKVYRNIMYIFFVFSPLPSYIANYISADAMFIGLSLCWVSSLLWIIYQPRPWQIPIQAILLLACFTVRYNAIYYPVIAGLAFILSRQRWLLKLAGIGLGCILVACSILYTAAKMEKMTGQRQFSAFGGWQLANNALYMYEQIRPEDRKPVPARYAKLEAMVRQHMDTLKKVKLTSDDSASTFFYLWSSHGPLIKYMQKEWKNDSTSGYFKRWASEGPLYASYASYLISQYPAKFVKAFVLPNAFKFVVPPSEFIGVYNMGSDSVGKLAKDWFNYKSLKILEHGKKHTIIKAVIWAPVFAAMVNSLVVICFIGLIIFGISSKKNWAYSMFDIMIGALWICNLSFSILASPIVLRYQIFHVLVGTVFSLLAIDRIIRIDNNQVDLAPTTRIQQLKKIIK
;
A
#
# COMPACT_ATOMS: atom_id res chain seq x y z
N MET A 1 2.05 -58.68 -31.27
CA MET A 1 0.69 -58.10 -31.20
C MET A 1 0.83 -56.60 -31.33
N GLU A 2 -0.08 -55.95 -32.06
CA GLU A 2 -0.16 -54.48 -32.09
C GLU A 2 -0.48 -53.97 -30.68
N LYS A 3 0.30 -52.99 -30.21
CA LYS A 3 0.07 -52.37 -28.90
C LYS A 3 -1.16 -51.46 -28.96
N LYS A 4 -1.98 -51.47 -27.92
CA LYS A 4 -3.21 -50.68 -27.82
C LYS A 4 -3.15 -49.68 -26.67
N ALA A 5 -3.67 -48.48 -26.89
CA ALA A 5 -3.90 -47.50 -25.83
C ALA A 5 -5.40 -47.29 -25.64
N ILE A 6 -5.93 -47.63 -24.47
CA ILE A 6 -7.31 -47.30 -24.10
C ILE A 6 -7.36 -45.88 -23.56
N ILE A 7 -8.17 -45.03 -24.19
CA ILE A 7 -8.32 -43.62 -23.82
C ILE A 7 -9.75 -43.39 -23.37
N ILE A 8 -9.93 -42.98 -22.11
CA ILE A 8 -11.25 -42.74 -21.54
C ILE A 8 -11.60 -41.26 -21.70
N GLY A 9 -12.52 -40.97 -22.63
CA GLY A 9 -13.08 -39.66 -22.95
C GLY A 9 -12.55 -39.07 -24.27
N ALA A 10 -13.46 -38.59 -25.13
CA ALA A 10 -13.17 -37.92 -26.40
C ALA A 10 -13.16 -36.39 -26.28
N GLY A 11 -12.65 -35.88 -25.17
CA GLY A 11 -12.40 -34.44 -24.96
C GLY A 11 -11.02 -33.99 -25.46
N PRO A 12 -10.64 -32.71 -25.24
CA PRO A 12 -9.38 -32.14 -25.70
C PRO A 12 -8.14 -32.99 -25.38
N ALA A 13 -8.02 -33.46 -24.13
CA ALA A 13 -6.88 -34.26 -23.71
C ALA A 13 -6.86 -35.64 -24.38
N GLY A 14 -8.01 -36.34 -24.42
CA GLY A 14 -8.10 -37.70 -24.96
C GLY A 14 -7.84 -37.74 -26.46
N LEU A 15 -8.45 -36.83 -27.22
CA LEU A 15 -8.25 -36.74 -28.66
C LEU A 15 -6.83 -36.27 -29.02
N THR A 16 -6.23 -35.38 -28.23
CA THR A 16 -4.83 -35.00 -28.41
C THR A 16 -3.91 -36.21 -28.18
N ALA A 17 -4.13 -37.00 -27.12
CA ALA A 17 -3.35 -38.21 -26.88
C ALA A 17 -3.51 -39.22 -28.02
N ALA A 18 -4.74 -39.46 -28.49
CA ALA A 18 -5.01 -40.36 -29.61
C ALA A 18 -4.28 -39.91 -30.89
N TYR A 19 -4.37 -38.62 -31.22
CA TYR A 19 -3.72 -38.04 -32.38
C TYR A 19 -2.19 -38.13 -32.29
N GLU A 20 -1.60 -37.76 -31.16
CA GLU A 20 -0.15 -37.80 -30.95
C GLU A 20 0.40 -39.23 -30.98
N LEU A 21 -0.31 -40.21 -30.42
CA LEU A 21 0.09 -41.63 -30.47
C LEU A 21 0.17 -42.12 -31.92
N LEU A 22 -0.85 -41.88 -32.73
CA LEU A 22 -0.88 -42.30 -34.13
C LEU A 22 0.18 -41.61 -34.99
N LYS A 23 0.55 -40.37 -34.67
CA LYS A 23 1.57 -39.63 -35.42
C LYS A 23 3.01 -40.04 -35.09
N ARG A 24 3.24 -40.66 -33.93
CA ARG A 24 4.59 -40.78 -33.35
C ARG A 24 4.95 -42.19 -32.89
N THR A 25 3.99 -43.11 -32.87
CA THR A 25 4.15 -44.48 -32.40
C THR A 25 3.30 -45.44 -33.22
N ASP A 26 3.57 -46.74 -33.09
CA ASP A 26 2.73 -47.80 -33.67
C ASP A 26 1.61 -48.25 -32.71
N ILE A 27 1.30 -47.46 -31.67
CA ILE A 27 0.28 -47.80 -30.67
C ILE A 27 -1.09 -47.33 -31.17
N ILE A 28 -2.04 -48.26 -31.29
CA ILE A 28 -3.39 -47.97 -31.78
C ILE A 28 -4.28 -47.46 -30.63
N PRO A 29 -4.79 -46.22 -30.69
CA PRO A 29 -5.68 -45.69 -29.67
C PRO A 29 -7.12 -46.18 -29.87
N ILE A 30 -7.75 -46.58 -28.77
CA ILE A 30 -9.18 -46.87 -28.66
C ILE A 30 -9.78 -45.87 -27.67
N VAL A 31 -10.53 -44.91 -28.19
CA VAL A 31 -11.18 -43.86 -27.40
C VAL A 31 -12.59 -44.31 -27.03
N LEU A 32 -12.91 -44.30 -25.74
CA LEU A 32 -14.21 -44.64 -25.18
C LEU A 32 -14.86 -43.37 -24.63
N GLU A 33 -15.94 -42.91 -25.24
CA GLU A 33 -16.65 -41.69 -24.87
C GLU A 33 -18.05 -42.02 -24.35
N LYS A 34 -18.39 -41.49 -23.16
CA LYS A 34 -19.67 -41.74 -22.49
C LYS A 34 -20.85 -41.10 -23.22
N SER A 35 -20.65 -39.94 -23.84
CA SER A 35 -21.69 -39.22 -24.56
C SER A 35 -21.76 -39.59 -26.05
N GLY A 36 -22.78 -39.09 -26.74
CA GLY A 36 -22.92 -39.21 -28.20
C GLY A 36 -22.21 -38.10 -28.98
N GLU A 37 -21.43 -37.24 -28.32
CA GLU A 37 -20.86 -36.05 -28.92
C GLU A 37 -19.36 -35.95 -28.64
N ILE A 38 -18.63 -35.35 -29.58
CA ILE A 38 -17.17 -35.17 -29.49
C ILE A 38 -16.82 -33.84 -28.81
N GLY A 39 -15.69 -33.80 -28.10
CA GLY A 39 -15.13 -32.57 -27.53
C GLY A 39 -15.37 -32.37 -26.03
N GLY A 40 -16.19 -33.22 -25.38
CA GLY A 40 -16.41 -33.18 -23.94
C GLY A 40 -16.95 -31.82 -23.45
N ILE A 41 -16.24 -31.14 -22.55
CA ILE A 41 -16.60 -29.77 -22.09
C ILE A 41 -16.34 -28.72 -23.18
N SER A 42 -15.47 -29.01 -24.15
CA SER A 42 -15.14 -28.12 -25.27
C SER A 42 -16.00 -28.40 -26.51
N ARG A 43 -17.17 -29.02 -26.36
CA ARG A 43 -18.08 -29.29 -27.48
C ARG A 43 -18.91 -28.06 -27.84
N THR A 44 -19.45 -28.07 -29.06
CA THR A 44 -20.41 -27.08 -29.56
C THR A 44 -21.68 -27.79 -29.98
N ILE A 45 -22.82 -27.39 -29.42
CA ILE A 45 -24.14 -27.96 -29.74
C ILE A 45 -24.73 -27.20 -30.91
N ASP A 46 -25.17 -27.88 -31.96
CA ASP A 46 -25.95 -27.29 -33.04
C ASP A 46 -27.46 -27.47 -32.76
N TYR A 47 -28.15 -26.36 -32.47
CA TYR A 47 -29.60 -26.32 -32.27
C TYR A 47 -30.28 -25.60 -33.43
N LYS A 48 -30.84 -26.38 -34.37
CA LYS A 48 -31.56 -25.89 -35.56
C LYS A 48 -30.73 -24.91 -36.41
N GLY A 49 -29.40 -25.05 -36.43
CA GLY A 49 -28.46 -24.16 -37.12
C GLY A 49 -27.84 -23.08 -36.23
N ASN A 50 -28.32 -22.89 -35.01
CA ASN A 50 -27.73 -21.98 -34.02
C ASN A 50 -26.80 -22.75 -33.08
N ARG A 51 -25.53 -22.36 -33.03
CA ARG A 51 -24.49 -23.08 -32.32
C ARG A 51 -24.27 -22.53 -30.92
N MET A 52 -24.09 -23.42 -29.94
CA MET A 52 -23.96 -23.08 -28.52
C MET A 52 -22.81 -23.85 -27.87
N ASP A 53 -21.83 -23.13 -27.35
CA ASP A 53 -20.71 -23.72 -26.62
C ASP A 53 -21.08 -24.02 -25.17
N MET A 54 -20.39 -24.99 -24.57
CA MET A 54 -20.46 -25.28 -23.14
C MET A 54 -19.61 -24.30 -22.30
N GLY A 55 -19.92 -23.02 -22.48
CA GLY A 55 -19.21 -21.86 -21.93
C GLY A 55 -18.13 -21.27 -22.85
N PRO A 56 -17.47 -20.17 -22.44
CA PRO A 56 -16.54 -19.43 -23.27
C PRO A 56 -15.22 -20.17 -23.43
N HIS A 57 -15.01 -20.69 -24.63
CA HIS A 57 -13.78 -21.36 -25.04
C HIS A 57 -12.96 -20.44 -25.94
N ARG A 58 -12.00 -19.73 -25.34
CA ARG A 58 -11.03 -18.93 -26.09
C ARG A 58 -9.81 -19.79 -26.45
N PHE A 59 -9.40 -19.85 -27.72
CA PHE A 59 -8.17 -20.53 -28.11
C PHE A 59 -7.01 -19.54 -28.05
N PHE A 60 -6.21 -19.72 -27.02
CA PHE A 60 -4.94 -19.02 -26.84
C PHE A 60 -4.06 -19.87 -25.93
N SER A 61 -2.81 -20.06 -26.32
CA SER A 61 -1.81 -20.76 -25.53
C SER A 61 -0.50 -19.97 -25.51
N LYS A 62 0.24 -20.10 -24.41
CA LYS A 62 1.63 -19.64 -24.34
C LYS A 62 2.61 -20.64 -24.96
N SER A 63 2.18 -21.88 -25.19
CA SER A 63 3.00 -22.93 -25.80
C SER A 63 2.92 -22.85 -27.32
N ASP A 64 4.07 -22.77 -27.96
CA ASP A 64 4.18 -22.78 -29.42
C ASP A 64 3.66 -24.08 -30.01
N ARG A 65 4.01 -25.21 -29.39
CA ARG A 65 3.51 -26.53 -29.75
C ARG A 65 1.99 -26.59 -29.81
N VAL A 66 1.28 -26.00 -28.84
CA VAL A 66 -0.20 -26.00 -28.85
C VAL A 66 -0.77 -25.09 -29.93
N MET A 67 -0.19 -23.90 -30.10
CA MET A 67 -0.66 -22.95 -31.12
C MET A 67 -0.47 -23.50 -32.53
N GLU A 68 0.71 -24.06 -32.81
CA GLU A 68 1.02 -24.74 -34.07
C GLU A 68 0.11 -25.97 -34.27
N TRP A 69 -0.11 -26.75 -33.22
CA TRP A 69 -1.01 -27.90 -33.30
C TRP A 69 -2.42 -27.49 -33.71
N TRP A 70 -2.99 -26.44 -33.11
CA TRP A 70 -4.32 -25.95 -33.52
C TRP A 70 -4.36 -25.50 -34.99
N LEU A 71 -3.35 -24.73 -35.42
CA LEU A 71 -3.28 -24.19 -36.78
C LEU A 71 -3.01 -25.27 -37.84
N ASN A 72 -2.31 -26.35 -37.45
CA ASN A 72 -2.10 -27.51 -38.32
C ASN A 72 -3.38 -28.31 -38.53
N ILE A 73 -4.26 -28.37 -37.53
CA ILE A 73 -5.56 -29.05 -37.66
C ILE A 73 -6.56 -28.17 -38.41
N MET A 74 -6.66 -26.89 -38.05
CA MET A 74 -7.52 -25.92 -38.73
C MET A 74 -6.74 -24.64 -39.05
N PRO A 75 -6.47 -24.37 -40.34
CA PRO A 75 -5.71 -23.19 -40.74
C PRO A 75 -6.48 -21.90 -40.44
N LEU A 76 -5.74 -20.79 -40.41
CA LEU A 76 -6.30 -19.46 -40.22
C LEU A 76 -7.12 -19.07 -41.47
N GLU A 77 -8.30 -18.47 -41.27
CA GLU A 77 -9.08 -17.90 -42.37
C GLU A 77 -8.27 -16.80 -43.08
N GLN A 78 -8.27 -16.81 -44.41
CA GLN A 78 -7.59 -15.80 -45.22
C GLN A 78 -8.20 -14.41 -44.95
N SER A 79 -7.45 -13.57 -44.21
CA SER A 79 -7.84 -12.21 -43.85
C SER A 79 -6.99 -11.17 -44.61
N ALA A 80 -7.46 -9.92 -44.66
CA ALA A 80 -6.74 -8.81 -45.31
C ALA A 80 -5.40 -8.45 -44.61
N GLU A 81 -5.20 -8.87 -43.35
CA GLU A 81 -3.94 -8.73 -42.62
C GLU A 81 -3.08 -9.99 -42.80
N LYS A 82 -1.86 -9.82 -43.34
CA LYS A 82 -0.82 -10.86 -43.29
C LYS A 82 -0.30 -10.93 -41.85
N ASP A 83 -0.42 -12.11 -41.22
CA ASP A 83 0.08 -12.44 -39.88
C ASP A 83 -0.54 -11.64 -38.71
N PRO A 84 -1.75 -12.01 -38.23
CA PRO A 84 -2.37 -11.33 -37.11
C PRO A 84 -1.53 -11.49 -35.84
N THR A 85 -1.36 -10.39 -35.13
CA THR A 85 -0.59 -10.35 -33.88
C THR A 85 -1.51 -10.39 -32.67
N ILE A 86 -1.43 -11.46 -31.88
CA ILE A 86 -2.17 -11.57 -30.62
C ILE A 86 -1.37 -10.90 -29.50
N SER A 87 -1.92 -9.83 -28.94
CA SER A 87 -1.36 -9.13 -27.78
C SER A 87 -1.86 -9.74 -26.46
N TYR A 88 -0.93 -10.05 -25.54
CA TYR A 88 -1.23 -10.57 -24.20
C TYR A 88 -0.14 -10.19 -23.18
N GLN A 89 -0.51 -9.76 -21.97
CA GLN A 89 0.44 -9.49 -20.87
C GLN A 89 1.65 -8.60 -21.27
N ASN A 90 1.42 -7.52 -22.04
CA ASN A 90 2.47 -6.65 -22.62
C ASN A 90 3.47 -7.36 -23.57
N LYS A 91 3.13 -8.56 -24.03
CA LYS A 91 3.83 -9.30 -25.08
C LYS A 91 2.94 -9.37 -26.33
N GLN A 92 3.58 -9.60 -27.46
CA GLN A 92 2.92 -9.84 -28.72
C GLN A 92 3.41 -11.18 -29.25
N ARG A 93 2.48 -11.94 -29.84
CA ARG A 93 2.76 -13.18 -30.54
C ARG A 93 2.24 -13.04 -31.97
N GLU A 94 3.14 -13.17 -32.93
CA GLU A 94 2.77 -13.31 -34.32
C GLU A 94 2.22 -14.72 -34.53
N VAL A 95 1.07 -14.81 -35.20
CA VAL A 95 0.45 -16.09 -35.56
C VAL A 95 0.86 -16.39 -37.00
N HIS A 96 1.98 -17.08 -37.16
CA HIS A 96 2.45 -17.54 -38.47
C HIS A 96 1.68 -18.79 -38.86
N ALA A 97 0.74 -18.66 -39.79
CA ALA A 97 0.09 -19.81 -40.40
C ALA A 97 0.95 -20.27 -41.59
N THR A 98 1.46 -21.51 -41.56
CA THR A 98 2.19 -22.13 -42.68
C THR A 98 1.30 -22.36 -43.91
N THR A 99 -0.02 -22.35 -43.73
CA THR A 99 -1.04 -22.50 -44.77
C THR A 99 -2.23 -21.58 -44.44
N GLN A 100 -2.67 -20.76 -45.40
CA GLN A 100 -3.90 -19.99 -45.29
C GLN A 100 -5.09 -20.84 -45.74
N GLY A 101 -6.16 -20.88 -44.95
CA GLY A 101 -7.40 -21.54 -45.32
C GLY A 101 -8.18 -20.71 -46.34
N GLU A 102 -8.86 -21.36 -47.29
CA GLU A 102 -9.71 -20.68 -48.27
C GLU A 102 -10.80 -19.84 -47.60
N ALA A 103 -10.96 -18.60 -48.05
CA ALA A 103 -12.02 -17.72 -47.56
C ALA A 103 -13.40 -18.38 -47.79
N GLY A 104 -14.21 -18.46 -46.74
CA GLY A 104 -15.52 -19.11 -46.79
C GLY A 104 -15.54 -20.61 -46.46
N SER A 105 -14.38 -21.24 -46.25
CA SER A 105 -14.31 -22.63 -45.76
C SER A 105 -14.82 -22.72 -44.32
N ASP A 106 -15.51 -23.82 -43.99
CA ASP A 106 -15.97 -24.13 -42.63
C ASP A 106 -14.86 -24.71 -41.74
N LYS A 107 -13.71 -25.10 -42.33
CA LYS A 107 -12.56 -25.70 -41.64
C LYS A 107 -11.46 -24.68 -41.37
N VAL A 108 -11.85 -23.53 -40.82
CA VAL A 108 -10.94 -22.42 -40.54
C VAL A 108 -11.09 -21.93 -39.11
N ILE A 109 -10.01 -21.32 -38.62
CA ILE A 109 -9.97 -20.58 -37.36
C ILE A 109 -10.06 -19.07 -37.66
N LEU A 110 -10.92 -18.40 -36.90
CA LEU A 110 -11.13 -16.95 -36.91
C LEU A 110 -10.28 -16.26 -35.83
N VAL A 111 -9.95 -14.99 -36.06
CA VAL A 111 -9.41 -14.10 -35.02
C VAL A 111 -10.53 -13.23 -34.47
N ILE A 112 -10.91 -13.47 -33.21
CA ILE A 112 -12.02 -12.78 -32.56
C ILE A 112 -11.50 -11.73 -31.58
N LYS A 113 -12.01 -10.50 -31.72
CA LYS A 113 -11.76 -9.42 -30.74
C LYS A 113 -12.47 -9.73 -29.45
N ARG A 114 -11.75 -9.63 -28.32
CA ARG A 114 -12.29 -9.96 -27.01
C ARG A 114 -12.91 -8.75 -26.33
N LEU A 115 -14.21 -8.79 -26.10
CA LEU A 115 -14.92 -7.89 -25.20
C LEU A 115 -15.69 -8.69 -24.15
N THR A 116 -15.38 -8.44 -22.88
CA THR A 116 -16.13 -9.00 -21.75
C THR A 116 -16.27 -7.98 -20.64
N ARG A 117 -17.44 -7.97 -20.00
CA ARG A 117 -17.83 -7.02 -18.96
C ARG A 117 -18.54 -7.73 -17.82
N ILE A 118 -18.69 -7.02 -16.71
CA ILE A 118 -19.47 -7.45 -15.54
C ILE A 118 -20.78 -6.65 -15.55
N TYR A 119 -21.91 -7.33 -15.40
CA TYR A 119 -23.21 -6.69 -15.20
C TYR A 119 -23.59 -6.70 -13.72
N PHE A 120 -23.70 -5.51 -13.14
CA PHE A 120 -23.99 -5.29 -11.73
C PHE A 120 -24.67 -3.93 -11.51
N LEU A 121 -25.58 -3.81 -10.53
CA LEU A 121 -26.41 -2.61 -10.32
C LEU A 121 -27.12 -2.13 -11.60
N ARG A 122 -27.53 -3.07 -12.45
CA ARG A 122 -28.11 -2.86 -13.79
C ARG A 122 -27.23 -2.01 -14.71
N LYS A 123 -25.91 -2.11 -14.53
CA LYS A 123 -24.90 -1.36 -15.29
C LYS A 123 -23.74 -2.27 -15.68
N PHE A 124 -23.08 -1.90 -16.77
CA PHE A 124 -21.88 -2.59 -17.25
C PHE A 124 -20.62 -2.00 -16.62
N PHE A 125 -19.78 -2.87 -16.09
CA PHE A 125 -18.44 -2.60 -15.58
C PHE A 125 -17.40 -3.32 -16.44
N SER A 126 -16.22 -2.72 -16.61
CA SER A 126 -15.11 -3.38 -17.32
C SER A 126 -14.63 -4.63 -16.57
N TYR A 127 -14.13 -5.63 -17.31
CA TYR A 127 -13.47 -6.81 -16.73
C TYR A 127 -11.96 -6.83 -17.07
N PRO A 128 -11.07 -6.92 -16.08
CA PRO A 128 -11.32 -6.81 -14.65
C PRO A 128 -11.82 -5.40 -14.30
N ILE A 129 -12.38 -5.25 -13.10
CA ILE A 129 -12.83 -3.95 -12.62
C ILE A 129 -11.63 -3.00 -12.58
N GLN A 130 -11.72 -1.92 -13.36
CA GLN A 130 -10.76 -0.84 -13.36
C GLN A 130 -11.35 0.35 -12.59
N LEU A 131 -10.55 1.05 -11.78
CA LEU A 131 -10.98 2.35 -11.30
C LEU A 131 -10.92 3.35 -12.46
N SER A 132 -12.04 3.50 -13.16
CA SER A 132 -12.27 4.55 -14.14
C SER A 132 -13.29 5.56 -13.61
N LEU A 133 -13.35 6.74 -14.24
CA LEU A 133 -14.43 7.71 -13.97
C LEU A 133 -15.81 7.05 -14.15
N ASP A 134 -15.96 6.19 -15.16
CA ASP A 134 -17.20 5.45 -15.42
C ASP A 134 -17.54 4.47 -14.30
N THR A 135 -16.55 3.74 -13.77
CA THR A 135 -16.75 2.83 -12.64
C THR A 135 -17.16 3.59 -11.37
N LEU A 136 -16.52 4.73 -11.10
CA LEU A 136 -16.89 5.59 -9.95
C LEU A 136 -18.30 6.18 -10.12
N ARG A 137 -18.65 6.65 -11.32
CA ARG A 137 -19.99 7.13 -11.67
C ARG A 137 -21.05 6.02 -11.52
N ASN A 138 -20.73 4.80 -11.96
CA ASN A 138 -21.65 3.67 -11.90
C ASN A 138 -21.89 3.20 -10.45
N LEU A 139 -20.86 3.19 -9.60
CA LEU A 139 -20.97 2.84 -8.17
C LEU A 139 -21.65 3.92 -7.33
N GLY A 140 -21.44 5.18 -7.69
CA GLY A 140 -21.81 6.35 -6.91
C GLY A 140 -20.76 6.68 -5.84
N VAL A 141 -20.61 7.98 -5.54
CA VAL A 141 -19.57 8.53 -4.66
C VAL A 141 -19.59 7.90 -3.26
N ILE A 142 -20.79 7.69 -2.69
CA ILE A 142 -20.94 7.12 -1.34
C ILE A 142 -20.38 5.69 -1.27
N ARG A 143 -20.68 4.84 -2.25
CA ARG A 143 -20.17 3.45 -2.29
C ARG A 143 -18.66 3.43 -2.52
N ALA A 144 -18.15 4.32 -3.38
CA ALA A 144 -16.72 4.45 -3.62
C ALA A 144 -15.95 4.84 -2.33
N ILE A 145 -16.46 5.82 -1.58
CA ILE A 145 -15.86 6.22 -0.29
C ILE A 145 -15.92 5.05 0.71
N LYS A 146 -17.05 4.35 0.83
CA LYS A 146 -17.17 3.17 1.71
C LYS A 146 -16.18 2.06 1.33
N ILE A 147 -15.98 1.79 0.04
CA ILE A 147 -14.98 0.84 -0.46
C ILE A 147 -13.58 1.26 -0.01
N LEU A 148 -13.22 2.53 -0.20
CA LEU A 148 -11.91 3.07 0.19
C LEU A 148 -11.67 3.00 1.71
N LEU A 149 -12.65 3.45 2.51
CA LEU A 149 -12.56 3.40 3.98
C LEU A 149 -12.48 1.97 4.50
N SER A 150 -13.26 1.06 3.92
CA SER A 150 -13.26 -0.36 4.31
C SER A 150 -11.98 -1.07 3.91
N PHE A 151 -11.40 -0.73 2.76
CA PHE A 151 -10.09 -1.20 2.35
C PHE A 151 -8.99 -0.70 3.28
N ALA A 152 -9.00 0.61 3.63
CA ALA A 152 -8.06 1.18 4.58
C ALA A 152 -8.17 0.49 5.96
N TRP A 153 -9.40 0.26 6.44
CA TRP A 153 -9.64 -0.48 7.68
C TRP A 153 -9.05 -1.90 7.64
N ALA A 154 -9.29 -2.66 6.57
CA ALA A 154 -8.74 -4.01 6.42
C ALA A 154 -7.20 -4.03 6.32
N LYS A 155 -6.56 -2.94 5.88
CA LYS A 155 -5.10 -2.79 5.89
C LYS A 155 -4.53 -2.40 7.24
N LEU A 156 -5.25 -1.60 8.02
CA LEU A 156 -4.85 -1.19 9.37
C LEU A 156 -5.08 -2.32 10.38
N PHE A 157 -6.15 -3.09 10.20
CA PHE A 157 -6.58 -4.16 11.10
C PHE A 157 -6.86 -5.45 10.31
N PRO A 158 -5.82 -6.12 9.80
CA PRO A 158 -5.99 -7.35 9.04
C PRO A 158 -6.51 -8.48 9.93
N ARG A 159 -7.40 -9.33 9.38
CA ARG A 159 -7.83 -10.58 10.02
C ARG A 159 -6.68 -11.58 9.99
N SER A 160 -6.23 -12.05 11.15
CA SER A 160 -5.13 -13.01 11.27
C SER A 160 -5.45 -14.06 12.34
N PRO A 161 -5.26 -15.37 12.07
CA PRO A 161 -4.84 -15.96 10.79
C PRO A 161 -5.93 -15.90 9.71
N GLU A 162 -5.54 -15.89 8.43
CA GLU A 162 -6.47 -16.02 7.30
C GLU A 162 -6.92 -17.47 7.19
N LYS A 163 -8.13 -17.79 7.67
CA LYS A 163 -8.65 -19.16 7.67
C LYS A 163 -9.47 -19.46 6.41
N SER A 164 -10.16 -18.45 5.89
CA SER A 164 -11.12 -18.60 4.80
C SER A 164 -10.87 -17.66 3.62
N LEU A 165 -11.52 -17.96 2.49
CA LEU A 165 -11.53 -17.11 1.30
C LEU A 165 -12.18 -15.75 1.62
N GLU A 166 -13.18 -15.70 2.50
CA GLU A 166 -13.72 -14.45 3.04
C GLU A 166 -12.61 -13.61 3.68
N ASP A 167 -11.83 -14.19 4.60
CA ASP A 167 -10.77 -13.45 5.30
C ASP A 167 -9.72 -12.93 4.33
N PHE A 168 -9.32 -13.77 3.37
CA PHE A 168 -8.40 -13.40 2.30
C PHE A 168 -8.94 -12.24 1.45
N LEU A 169 -10.19 -12.32 0.98
CA LEU A 169 -10.82 -11.29 0.15
C LEU A 169 -11.01 -9.98 0.92
N ILE A 170 -11.40 -10.03 2.19
CA ILE A 170 -11.56 -8.84 3.04
C ILE A 170 -10.21 -8.17 3.27
N ASN A 171 -9.17 -8.94 3.65
CA ASN A 171 -7.82 -8.39 3.85
C ASN A 171 -7.25 -7.79 2.55
N LYS A 172 -7.65 -8.33 1.40
CA LYS A 172 -7.15 -7.90 0.09
C LYS A 172 -7.91 -6.71 -0.50
N PHE A 173 -9.23 -6.63 -0.33
CA PHE A 173 -10.11 -5.70 -1.04
C PHE A 173 -10.98 -4.83 -0.12
N GLY A 174 -11.02 -5.12 1.18
CA GLY A 174 -11.93 -4.50 2.13
C GLY A 174 -13.30 -5.18 2.14
N TRP A 175 -13.97 -5.13 3.29
CA TRP A 175 -15.28 -5.75 3.50
C TRP A 175 -16.37 -5.24 2.56
N GLN A 176 -16.38 -3.94 2.23
CA GLN A 176 -17.38 -3.37 1.33
C GLN A 176 -17.25 -3.92 -0.10
N LEU A 177 -16.04 -3.99 -0.64
CA LEU A 177 -15.84 -4.51 -1.99
C LEU A 177 -16.03 -6.03 -2.04
N TYR A 178 -15.61 -6.74 -0.98
CA TYR A 178 -15.93 -8.16 -0.80
C TYR A 178 -17.45 -8.39 -0.89
N ARG A 179 -18.25 -7.68 -0.09
CA ARG A 179 -19.70 -7.85 -0.09
C ARG A 179 -20.36 -7.46 -1.40
N LEU A 180 -19.91 -6.38 -2.04
CA LEU A 180 -20.57 -5.87 -3.24
C LEU A 180 -20.26 -6.68 -4.50
N PHE A 181 -19.02 -7.17 -4.66
CA PHE A 181 -18.56 -7.75 -5.92
C PHE A 181 -18.10 -9.21 -5.81
N PHE A 182 -17.42 -9.58 -4.73
CA PHE A 182 -16.76 -10.89 -4.67
C PHE A 182 -17.65 -11.97 -4.07
N LYS A 183 -18.34 -11.67 -2.96
CA LYS A 183 -19.08 -12.67 -2.18
C LYS A 183 -20.13 -13.39 -3.02
N ASP A 184 -21.13 -12.65 -3.50
CA ASP A 184 -22.31 -13.28 -4.12
C ASP A 184 -21.96 -13.98 -5.43
N TYR A 185 -21.03 -13.41 -6.22
CA TYR A 185 -20.61 -14.06 -7.47
C TYR A 185 -19.80 -15.33 -7.20
N THR A 186 -18.90 -15.32 -6.22
CA THR A 186 -18.09 -16.50 -5.86
C THR A 186 -18.98 -17.61 -5.32
N GLU A 187 -19.91 -17.27 -4.43
CA GLU A 187 -20.89 -18.22 -3.88
C GLU A 187 -21.84 -18.74 -4.96
N LYS A 188 -22.26 -17.90 -5.93
CA LYS A 188 -23.06 -18.33 -7.08
C LYS A 188 -22.32 -19.35 -7.94
N VAL A 189 -21.03 -19.10 -8.24
CA VAL A 189 -20.21 -20.01 -9.05
C VAL A 189 -19.99 -21.34 -8.33
N TRP A 190 -19.56 -21.31 -7.07
CA TRP A 190 -19.10 -22.51 -6.37
C TRP A 190 -20.18 -23.23 -5.56
N GLY A 191 -21.31 -22.59 -5.29
CA GLY A 191 -22.39 -23.15 -4.47
C GLY A 191 -22.06 -23.27 -2.98
N VAL A 192 -20.90 -22.78 -2.54
CA VAL A 192 -20.40 -22.88 -1.17
C VAL A 192 -20.10 -21.48 -0.61
N PRO A 193 -20.47 -21.19 0.66
CA PRO A 193 -20.13 -19.93 1.32
C PRO A 193 -18.62 -19.61 1.30
N CYS A 194 -18.27 -18.33 1.12
CA CYS A 194 -16.85 -17.91 1.05
C CYS A 194 -16.07 -18.15 2.36
N ASN A 195 -16.75 -18.27 3.51
CA ASN A 195 -16.13 -18.59 4.79
C ASN A 195 -15.78 -20.09 4.95
N GLU A 196 -16.31 -20.97 4.08
CA GLU A 196 -16.02 -22.41 4.06
C GLU A 196 -14.96 -22.81 3.02
N ILE A 197 -14.63 -21.90 2.10
CA ILE A 197 -13.54 -22.09 1.13
C ILE A 197 -12.23 -21.66 1.78
N SER A 198 -11.14 -22.42 1.59
CA SER A 198 -9.84 -22.11 2.19
C SER A 198 -9.22 -20.82 1.64
N ALA A 199 -8.45 -20.12 2.46
CA ALA A 199 -7.71 -18.92 2.04
C ALA A 199 -6.66 -19.23 0.94
N GLU A 200 -6.07 -20.43 0.97
CA GLU A 200 -5.07 -20.88 -0.01
C GLU A 200 -5.62 -20.90 -1.44
N TRP A 201 -6.87 -21.31 -1.61
CA TRP A 201 -7.59 -21.27 -2.87
C TRP A 201 -7.57 -19.86 -3.47
N GLY A 202 -7.93 -18.85 -2.66
CA GLY A 202 -7.95 -17.44 -3.06
C GLY A 202 -6.57 -16.89 -3.36
N ALA A 203 -5.58 -17.26 -2.55
CA ALA A 203 -4.19 -16.85 -2.71
C ALA A 203 -3.56 -17.39 -4.01
N GLN A 204 -3.97 -18.57 -4.45
CA GLN A 204 -3.53 -19.14 -5.73
C GLN A 204 -4.22 -18.46 -6.92
N ARG A 205 -5.57 -18.35 -6.90
CA ARG A 205 -6.36 -17.95 -8.08
C ARG A 205 -6.51 -16.45 -8.29
N ILE A 206 -6.43 -15.65 -7.23
CA ILE A 206 -6.57 -14.19 -7.32
C ILE A 206 -5.19 -13.53 -7.36
N LYS A 207 -4.18 -14.17 -7.98
CA LYS A 207 -2.86 -13.56 -8.16
C LYS A 207 -2.94 -12.41 -9.17
N GLY A 208 -2.38 -11.26 -8.83
CA GLY A 208 -2.23 -10.12 -9.75
C GLY A 208 -3.31 -9.02 -9.69
N VAL A 209 -4.52 -9.29 -9.20
CA VAL A 209 -5.56 -8.25 -9.03
C VAL A 209 -5.31 -7.49 -7.73
N SER A 210 -4.90 -6.23 -7.84
CA SER A 210 -4.63 -5.34 -6.71
C SER A 210 -5.44 -4.06 -6.84
N LEU A 211 -6.31 -3.79 -5.85
CA LEU A 211 -7.07 -2.55 -5.79
C LEU A 211 -6.14 -1.33 -5.71
N GLY A 212 -4.98 -1.46 -5.05
CA GLY A 212 -3.97 -0.40 -4.99
C GLY A 212 -3.35 -0.09 -6.36
N LYS A 213 -3.10 -1.11 -7.19
CA LYS A 213 -2.65 -0.90 -8.58
C LYS A 213 -3.73 -0.23 -9.43
N ALA A 214 -4.99 -0.67 -9.30
CA ALA A 214 -6.12 -0.09 -10.02
C ALA A 214 -6.34 1.41 -9.66
N ILE A 215 -6.23 1.77 -8.38
CA ILE A 215 -6.31 3.18 -7.93
C ILE A 215 -5.13 4.01 -8.48
N SER A 216 -3.91 3.45 -8.49
CA SER A 216 -2.74 4.13 -9.06
C SER A 216 -2.90 4.40 -10.56
N GLN A 217 -3.46 3.44 -11.31
CA GLN A 217 -3.76 3.60 -12.73
C GLN A 217 -4.85 4.66 -12.98
N ALA A 218 -5.88 4.71 -12.12
CA ALA A 218 -6.93 5.74 -12.16
C ALA A 218 -6.38 7.16 -11.92
N ALA A 219 -5.51 7.32 -10.93
CA ALA A 219 -4.86 8.59 -10.64
C ALA A 219 -3.95 9.04 -11.80
N LYS A 220 -3.32 8.08 -12.51
CA LYS A 220 -2.53 8.35 -13.72
C LYS A 220 -3.40 8.74 -14.92
N SER A 221 -4.58 8.13 -15.11
CA SER A 221 -5.48 8.45 -16.22
C SER A 221 -6.13 9.83 -16.07
N LEU A 222 -6.42 10.26 -14.84
CA LEU A 222 -6.93 11.61 -14.53
C LEU A 222 -5.94 12.75 -14.83
N ARG A 223 -4.64 12.44 -15.02
CA ARG A 223 -3.59 13.42 -15.35
C ARG A 223 -3.36 13.63 -16.85
N LYS A 224 -3.92 12.80 -17.74
CA LYS A 224 -3.71 12.93 -19.20
C LYS A 224 -4.91 13.57 -19.89
N ARG A 225 -4.68 14.63 -20.67
CA ARG A 225 -5.67 15.20 -21.62
C ARG A 225 -6.06 14.15 -22.68
N PRO A 226 -7.30 14.18 -23.19
CA PRO A 226 -7.73 13.23 -24.22
C PRO A 226 -6.99 13.55 -25.53
N LYS A 227 -6.18 12.60 -26.01
CA LYS A 227 -5.76 12.55 -27.41
C LYS A 227 -6.55 11.44 -28.09
N ASN A 228 -7.16 11.77 -29.22
CA ASN A 228 -7.78 10.84 -30.16
C ASN A 228 -6.70 10.04 -30.90
N ASP A 229 -6.00 9.16 -30.18
CA ASP A 229 -5.18 8.11 -30.81
C ASP A 229 -5.70 6.76 -30.35
N LEU A 230 -6.14 5.96 -31.33
CA LEU A 230 -6.68 4.60 -31.23
C LEU A 230 -5.65 3.55 -30.76
N SER A 231 -4.60 3.94 -30.03
CA SER A 231 -3.59 3.04 -29.48
C SER A 231 -3.29 3.36 -28.02
N GLN A 232 -4.18 2.95 -27.12
CA GLN A 232 -3.88 2.90 -25.68
C GLN A 232 -2.90 1.75 -25.38
N LYS A 233 -1.61 1.94 -25.70
CA LYS A 233 -0.53 1.11 -25.16
C LYS A 233 -0.22 1.55 -23.72
N GLY A 234 -0.68 0.80 -22.72
CA GLY A 234 -0.21 0.97 -21.34
C GLY A 234 -1.22 0.76 -20.21
N THR A 235 -2.41 0.24 -20.47
CA THR A 235 -3.24 -0.38 -19.43
C THR A 235 -2.65 -1.77 -19.12
N GLU A 236 -2.53 -2.17 -17.85
CA GLU A 236 -2.21 -3.57 -17.52
C GLU A 236 -3.40 -4.44 -18.00
N THR A 237 -3.45 -4.78 -19.29
CA THR A 237 -4.26 -5.89 -19.78
C THR A 237 -3.46 -7.15 -19.50
N SER A 238 -3.70 -7.75 -18.33
CA SER A 238 -3.31 -9.14 -18.04
C SER A 238 -4.06 -10.15 -18.94
N LEU A 239 -4.50 -9.71 -20.12
CA LEU A 239 -5.69 -10.13 -20.79
C LEU A 239 -5.45 -10.05 -22.30
N ILE A 240 -5.65 -11.19 -22.93
CA ILE A 240 -5.62 -11.40 -24.38
C ILE A 240 -6.68 -10.52 -25.05
N GLU A 241 -6.29 -9.58 -25.91
CA GLU A 241 -7.21 -8.65 -26.59
C GLU A 241 -7.91 -9.30 -27.81
N GLN A 242 -7.30 -10.34 -28.36
CA GLN A 242 -7.82 -11.13 -29.48
C GLN A 242 -7.49 -12.61 -29.26
N PHE A 243 -8.37 -13.53 -29.63
CA PHE A 243 -8.13 -14.96 -29.48
C PHE A 243 -8.56 -15.71 -30.74
N LEU A 244 -8.01 -16.91 -30.92
CA LEU A 244 -8.39 -17.81 -31.99
C LEU A 244 -9.71 -18.50 -31.65
N TYR A 245 -10.54 -18.76 -32.65
CA TYR A 245 -11.81 -19.45 -32.47
C TYR A 245 -12.22 -20.18 -33.75
N PRO A 246 -12.49 -21.50 -33.73
CA PRO A 246 -12.98 -22.19 -34.92
C PRO A 246 -14.31 -21.62 -35.40
N LYS A 247 -14.50 -21.48 -36.72
CA LYS A 247 -15.66 -20.78 -37.31
C LYS A 247 -17.03 -21.30 -36.83
N LYS A 248 -17.13 -22.62 -36.61
CA LYS A 248 -18.34 -23.30 -36.09
C LYS A 248 -18.27 -23.64 -34.60
N GLY A 249 -17.37 -23.00 -33.86
CA GLY A 249 -17.15 -23.23 -32.44
C GLY A 249 -16.12 -24.31 -32.11
N PRO A 250 -15.64 -24.36 -30.86
CA PRO A 250 -14.63 -25.30 -30.37
C PRO A 250 -14.89 -26.76 -30.71
N GLY A 251 -16.16 -27.20 -30.76
CA GLY A 251 -16.53 -28.57 -31.08
C GLY A 251 -16.04 -29.01 -32.46
N ALA A 252 -16.13 -28.13 -33.45
CA ALA A 252 -15.74 -28.42 -34.83
C ALA A 252 -14.25 -28.81 -34.96
N LEU A 253 -13.39 -28.20 -34.15
CA LEU A 253 -11.97 -28.58 -34.10
C LEU A 253 -11.82 -30.03 -33.64
N TRP A 254 -12.49 -30.41 -32.56
CA TRP A 254 -12.38 -31.74 -31.98
C TRP A 254 -13.03 -32.83 -32.84
N GLU A 255 -14.13 -32.50 -33.53
CA GLU A 255 -14.73 -33.35 -34.56
C GLU A 255 -13.75 -33.61 -35.71
N GLU A 256 -13.04 -32.59 -36.19
CA GLU A 256 -12.01 -32.77 -37.22
C GLU A 256 -10.84 -33.61 -36.72
N VAL A 257 -10.40 -33.44 -35.47
CA VAL A 257 -9.37 -34.29 -34.86
C VAL A 257 -9.84 -35.73 -34.76
N ALA A 258 -11.09 -35.97 -34.32
CA ALA A 258 -11.67 -37.30 -34.24
C ALA A 258 -11.73 -37.98 -35.63
N ARG A 259 -12.14 -37.23 -36.66
CA ARG A 259 -12.12 -37.70 -38.05
C ARG A 259 -10.72 -38.08 -38.52
N GLN A 260 -9.70 -37.26 -38.20
CA GLN A 260 -8.30 -37.56 -38.54
C GLN A 260 -7.76 -38.77 -37.78
N VAL A 261 -8.09 -38.93 -36.50
CA VAL A 261 -7.75 -40.11 -35.70
C VAL A 261 -8.32 -41.37 -36.32
N GLN A 262 -9.60 -41.36 -36.72
CA GLN A 262 -10.23 -42.50 -37.40
C GLN A 262 -9.60 -42.78 -38.77
N ALA A 263 -9.30 -41.73 -39.55
CA ALA A 263 -8.63 -41.89 -40.85
C ALA A 263 -7.21 -42.47 -40.75
N MET A 264 -6.52 -42.26 -39.62
CA MET A 264 -5.21 -42.84 -39.32
C MET A 264 -5.29 -44.23 -38.64
N GLY A 265 -6.49 -44.81 -38.50
CA GLY A 265 -6.70 -46.17 -37.97
C GLY A 265 -7.03 -46.24 -36.47
N GLY A 266 -7.11 -45.11 -35.77
CA GLY A 266 -7.64 -45.06 -34.40
C GLY A 266 -9.13 -45.39 -34.35
N ARG A 267 -9.62 -45.85 -33.20
CA ARG A 267 -11.03 -46.24 -33.02
C ARG A 267 -11.68 -45.36 -31.96
N ILE A 268 -12.88 -44.88 -32.22
CA ILE A 268 -13.65 -44.03 -31.29
C ILE A 268 -15.03 -44.67 -31.13
N TYR A 269 -15.39 -45.01 -29.90
CA TYR A 269 -16.68 -45.59 -29.55
C TYR A 269 -17.45 -44.64 -28.65
N LEU A 270 -18.60 -44.18 -29.14
CA LEU A 270 -19.52 -43.30 -28.42
C LEU A 270 -20.46 -44.09 -27.52
N HIS A 271 -21.12 -43.39 -26.60
CA HIS A 271 -22.04 -43.94 -25.60
C HIS A 271 -21.43 -44.98 -24.64
N GLN A 272 -20.10 -45.15 -24.63
CA GLN A 272 -19.38 -46.10 -23.81
C GLN A 272 -19.08 -45.52 -22.42
N ASN A 273 -19.90 -45.88 -21.44
CA ASN A 273 -19.72 -45.45 -20.06
C ASN A 273 -18.80 -46.44 -19.32
N VAL A 274 -17.55 -46.06 -19.02
CA VAL A 274 -16.62 -46.90 -18.26
C VAL A 274 -17.09 -47.03 -16.80
N GLN A 275 -17.28 -48.26 -16.35
CA GLN A 275 -17.81 -48.59 -15.02
C GLN A 275 -16.79 -49.32 -14.14
N LYS A 276 -15.95 -50.17 -14.74
CA LYS A 276 -14.92 -50.92 -14.01
C LYS A 276 -13.56 -50.76 -14.65
N ILE A 277 -12.52 -50.72 -13.83
CA ILE A 277 -11.11 -50.68 -14.22
C ILE A 277 -10.42 -51.84 -13.52
N HIS A 278 -9.86 -52.74 -14.31
CA HIS A 278 -9.23 -53.97 -13.86
C HIS A 278 -7.74 -53.74 -13.61
N GLN A 279 -7.24 -54.15 -12.44
CA GLN A 279 -5.82 -54.09 -12.10
C GLN A 279 -5.24 -55.45 -11.70
N GLU A 280 -3.99 -55.70 -12.11
CA GLU A 280 -3.20 -56.86 -11.69
C GLU A 280 -1.71 -56.52 -11.69
N GLY A 281 -0.96 -56.98 -10.69
CA GLY A 281 0.51 -56.86 -10.66
C GLY A 281 1.05 -55.42 -10.76
N GLY A 282 0.30 -54.42 -10.28
CA GLY A 282 0.70 -53.01 -10.38
C GLY A 282 0.47 -52.38 -11.76
N LYS A 283 -0.33 -53.00 -12.63
CA LYS A 283 -0.74 -52.48 -13.94
C LYS A 283 -2.25 -52.54 -14.10
N ILE A 284 -2.78 -51.69 -14.98
CA ILE A 284 -4.15 -51.81 -15.46
C ILE A 284 -4.18 -52.83 -16.59
N THR A 285 -5.12 -53.77 -16.55
CA THR A 285 -5.24 -54.89 -17.52
C THR A 285 -6.45 -54.75 -18.42
N GLY A 286 -7.47 -53.99 -18.00
CA GLY A 286 -8.69 -53.80 -18.79
C GLY A 286 -9.64 -52.76 -18.23
N VAL A 287 -10.62 -52.36 -19.03
CA VAL A 287 -11.78 -51.59 -18.58
C VAL A 287 -13.08 -52.21 -19.08
N ALA A 288 -14.13 -52.13 -18.27
CA ALA A 288 -15.47 -52.55 -18.67
C ALA A 288 -16.39 -51.34 -18.86
N THR A 289 -17.16 -51.34 -19.93
CA THR A 289 -18.11 -50.28 -20.28
C THR A 289 -19.55 -50.79 -20.27
N ILE A 290 -20.49 -49.87 -20.12
CA ILE A 290 -21.90 -50.06 -20.44
C ILE A 290 -22.28 -49.04 -21.51
N ASN A 291 -22.86 -49.49 -22.61
CA ASN A 291 -23.42 -48.61 -23.62
C ASN A 291 -24.66 -47.90 -23.05
N SER A 292 -24.64 -46.58 -23.02
CA SER A 292 -25.66 -45.74 -22.37
C SER A 292 -27.01 -45.75 -23.11
N GLU A 293 -27.05 -46.17 -24.37
CA GLU A 293 -28.28 -46.29 -25.17
C GLU A 293 -28.83 -47.71 -25.20
N THR A 294 -27.95 -48.71 -25.36
CA THR A 294 -28.36 -50.12 -25.55
C THR A 294 -28.30 -50.96 -24.29
N GLY A 295 -27.62 -50.49 -23.24
CA GLY A 295 -27.37 -51.25 -22.01
C GLY A 295 -26.33 -52.38 -22.15
N GLN A 296 -25.76 -52.59 -23.35
CA GLN A 296 -24.79 -53.67 -23.60
C GLN A 296 -23.47 -53.42 -22.86
N THR A 297 -22.89 -54.48 -22.30
CA THR A 297 -21.57 -54.42 -21.67
C THR A 297 -20.46 -54.62 -22.69
N GLY A 298 -19.36 -53.89 -22.53
CA GLY A 298 -18.13 -54.03 -23.31
C GLY A 298 -16.93 -54.30 -22.40
N ALA A 299 -15.94 -55.04 -22.89
CA ALA A 299 -14.67 -55.27 -22.21
C ALA A 299 -13.51 -54.91 -23.15
N TRP A 300 -12.55 -54.13 -22.64
CA TRP A 300 -11.50 -53.52 -23.44
C TRP A 300 -10.14 -53.72 -22.77
N GLU A 301 -9.26 -54.45 -23.44
CA GLU A 301 -7.88 -54.69 -23.01
C GLU A 301 -6.90 -53.87 -23.83
N GLY A 302 -5.82 -53.41 -23.19
CA GLY A 302 -4.76 -52.65 -23.84
C GLY A 302 -3.49 -52.57 -23.01
N ASP A 303 -2.44 -52.01 -23.61
CA ASP A 303 -1.11 -51.90 -23.01
C ASP A 303 -0.97 -50.61 -22.19
N TYR A 304 -1.62 -49.53 -22.65
CA TYR A 304 -1.59 -48.20 -22.04
C TYR A 304 -3.00 -47.68 -21.78
N TYR A 305 -3.18 -46.93 -20.69
CA TYR A 305 -4.46 -46.37 -20.27
C TYR A 305 -4.32 -44.88 -20.00
N PHE A 306 -5.07 -44.06 -20.74
CA PHE A 306 -5.13 -42.62 -20.53
C PHE A 306 -6.52 -42.26 -20.03
N SER A 307 -6.61 -41.73 -18.82
CA SER A 307 -7.89 -41.40 -18.21
C SER A 307 -8.10 -39.89 -18.16
N THR A 308 -9.17 -39.43 -18.81
CA THR A 308 -9.64 -38.04 -18.75
C THR A 308 -10.94 -37.89 -17.94
N MET A 309 -11.52 -39.01 -17.52
CA MET A 309 -12.75 -39.06 -16.72
C MET A 309 -12.52 -38.48 -15.32
N PRO A 310 -13.59 -38.08 -14.60
CA PRO A 310 -13.46 -37.62 -13.22
C PRO A 310 -12.76 -38.66 -12.34
N VAL A 311 -11.68 -38.24 -11.66
CA VAL A 311 -10.89 -39.16 -10.83
C VAL A 311 -11.70 -39.81 -9.71
N GLN A 312 -12.75 -39.15 -9.23
CA GLN A 312 -13.72 -39.73 -8.30
C GLN A 312 -14.38 -40.99 -8.87
N GLU A 313 -14.78 -40.97 -10.13
CA GLU A 313 -15.39 -42.11 -10.82
C GLU A 313 -14.35 -43.17 -11.17
N LEU A 314 -13.13 -42.75 -11.54
CA LEU A 314 -12.04 -43.67 -11.79
C LEU A 314 -11.72 -44.52 -10.55
N ILE A 315 -11.54 -43.87 -9.38
CA ILE A 315 -11.25 -44.58 -8.13
C ILE A 315 -12.43 -45.45 -7.70
N ALA A 316 -13.67 -44.98 -7.91
CA ALA A 316 -14.87 -45.78 -7.60
C ALA A 316 -15.01 -47.02 -8.50
N GLY A 317 -14.54 -46.96 -9.74
CA GLY A 317 -14.58 -48.07 -10.69
C GLY A 317 -13.38 -49.02 -10.63
N MET A 318 -12.31 -48.70 -9.89
CA MET A 318 -11.15 -49.59 -9.76
C MET A 318 -11.49 -50.81 -8.89
N ASP A 319 -11.20 -52.00 -9.41
CA ASP A 319 -11.26 -53.25 -8.63
C ASP A 319 -10.00 -53.47 -7.78
N GLY A 320 -9.97 -54.51 -6.94
CA GLY A 320 -8.84 -54.83 -6.05
C GLY A 320 -8.76 -53.97 -4.76
N GLU A 321 -7.65 -54.11 -4.03
CA GLU A 321 -7.42 -53.37 -2.77
C GLU A 321 -7.02 -51.91 -3.04
N VAL A 322 -8.02 -51.05 -3.27
CA VAL A 322 -7.86 -49.59 -3.18
C VAL A 322 -7.82 -49.21 -1.69
N PRO A 323 -6.77 -48.54 -1.18
CA PRO A 323 -6.68 -48.14 0.23
C PRO A 323 -7.88 -47.29 0.65
N GLU A 324 -8.39 -47.53 1.86
CA GLU A 324 -9.62 -46.87 2.33
C GLU A 324 -9.51 -45.35 2.32
N LYS A 325 -8.34 -44.81 2.70
CA LYS A 325 -8.09 -43.38 2.64
C LYS A 325 -8.17 -42.80 1.22
N VAL A 326 -7.76 -43.56 0.19
CA VAL A 326 -7.86 -43.13 -1.21
C VAL A 326 -9.33 -43.06 -1.64
N LYS A 327 -10.15 -44.03 -1.22
CA LYS A 327 -11.60 -44.02 -1.48
C LYS A 327 -12.29 -42.84 -0.79
N GLU A 328 -12.01 -42.62 0.49
CA GLU A 328 -12.53 -41.51 1.28
C GLU A 328 -12.19 -40.16 0.63
N VAL A 329 -10.92 -39.95 0.29
CA VAL A 329 -10.48 -38.72 -0.38
C VAL A 329 -11.17 -38.57 -1.73
N ALA A 330 -11.25 -39.62 -2.56
CA ALA A 330 -11.89 -39.55 -3.87
C ALA A 330 -13.39 -39.24 -3.78
N GLN A 331 -14.11 -39.85 -2.83
CA GLN A 331 -15.52 -39.61 -2.58
C GLN A 331 -15.79 -38.17 -2.12
N GLY A 332 -14.91 -37.60 -1.30
CA GLY A 332 -15.03 -36.22 -0.81
C GLY A 332 -14.66 -35.13 -1.82
N LEU A 333 -14.09 -35.47 -2.99
CA LEU A 333 -13.76 -34.50 -4.02
C LEU A 333 -15.02 -33.85 -4.59
N GLN A 334 -15.00 -32.52 -4.67
CA GLN A 334 -16.14 -31.74 -5.11
C GLN A 334 -16.01 -31.33 -6.58
N TYR A 335 -17.14 -31.32 -7.28
CA TYR A 335 -17.24 -30.84 -8.65
C TYR A 335 -18.45 -29.91 -8.76
N ARG A 336 -18.37 -28.94 -9.67
CA ARG A 336 -19.49 -28.08 -10.03
C ARG A 336 -20.03 -28.46 -11.40
N ASP A 337 -21.33 -28.63 -11.50
CA ASP A 337 -22.07 -28.80 -12.74
C ASP A 337 -22.54 -27.44 -13.27
N PHE A 338 -23.07 -27.40 -14.49
CA PHE A 338 -23.84 -26.22 -14.91
C PHE A 338 -24.92 -26.61 -15.91
N ILE A 339 -25.92 -25.74 -16.01
CA ILE A 339 -26.98 -25.79 -17.01
C ILE A 339 -26.77 -24.61 -17.95
N ASN A 340 -26.80 -24.87 -19.25
CA ASN A 340 -26.72 -23.87 -20.30
C ASN A 340 -28.07 -23.78 -21.00
N VAL A 341 -28.63 -22.58 -21.09
CA VAL A 341 -29.91 -22.31 -21.75
C VAL A 341 -29.65 -21.44 -22.97
N GLY A 342 -29.97 -21.94 -24.16
CA GLY A 342 -29.91 -21.16 -25.40
C GLY A 342 -31.26 -20.48 -25.64
N LEU A 343 -31.26 -19.16 -25.84
CA LEU A 343 -32.44 -18.36 -26.16
C LEU A 343 -32.25 -17.68 -27.53
N LEU A 344 -33.17 -17.95 -28.45
CA LEU A 344 -33.25 -17.28 -29.74
C LEU A 344 -34.21 -16.12 -29.61
N LEU A 345 -33.72 -14.92 -29.91
CA LEU A 345 -34.46 -13.68 -29.77
C LEU A 345 -34.59 -13.00 -31.13
N ARG A 346 -35.72 -12.32 -31.35
CA ARG A 346 -35.89 -11.39 -32.47
C ARG A 346 -34.85 -10.28 -32.38
N GLN A 347 -34.68 -9.70 -31.21
CA GLN A 347 -33.67 -8.69 -30.90
C GLN A 347 -33.44 -8.57 -29.39
N MET A 348 -32.35 -7.91 -29.00
CA MET A 348 -32.15 -7.47 -27.61
C MET A 348 -32.59 -6.01 -27.44
N ASN A 349 -32.84 -5.59 -26.20
CA ASN A 349 -33.23 -4.20 -25.87
C ASN A 349 -32.18 -3.17 -26.33
N GLN A 350 -30.91 -3.58 -26.40
CA GLN A 350 -29.82 -2.80 -26.97
C GLN A 350 -28.77 -3.73 -27.60
N PRO A 351 -28.10 -3.31 -28.69
CA PRO A 351 -27.04 -4.10 -29.28
C PRO A 351 -25.83 -4.18 -28.35
N LEU A 352 -25.44 -5.40 -27.97
CA LEU A 352 -24.26 -5.66 -27.15
C LEU A 352 -23.15 -6.28 -28.00
N LYS A 353 -21.92 -5.79 -27.85
CA LYS A 353 -20.73 -6.26 -28.58
C LYS A 353 -19.90 -7.26 -27.77
N ASP A 354 -20.33 -7.60 -26.56
CA ASP A 354 -19.59 -8.51 -25.68
C ASP A 354 -19.62 -9.94 -26.24
N ASN A 355 -18.53 -10.68 -26.08
CA ASN A 355 -18.55 -12.12 -26.33
C ASN A 355 -19.26 -12.84 -25.17
N TRP A 356 -18.93 -12.45 -23.93
CA TRP A 356 -19.60 -12.93 -22.71
C TRP A 356 -19.63 -11.88 -21.60
N ILE A 357 -20.63 -11.98 -20.73
CA ILE A 357 -20.88 -11.05 -19.63
C ILE A 357 -21.04 -11.84 -18.33
N TYR A 358 -20.34 -11.40 -17.28
CA TYR A 358 -20.51 -11.96 -15.93
C TYR A 358 -21.70 -11.32 -15.22
N ILE A 359 -22.65 -12.11 -14.73
CA ILE A 359 -23.86 -11.59 -14.07
C ILE A 359 -23.71 -11.68 -12.54
N GLN A 360 -23.45 -10.53 -11.92
CA GLN A 360 -23.28 -10.42 -10.47
C GLN A 360 -24.52 -9.92 -9.73
N GLU A 361 -25.63 -9.81 -10.45
CA GLU A 361 -26.93 -9.46 -9.86
C GLU A 361 -27.40 -10.54 -8.89
N ARG A 362 -27.83 -10.11 -7.70
CA ARG A 362 -28.22 -11.01 -6.59
C ARG A 362 -29.62 -11.57 -6.73
N ASP A 363 -30.46 -10.87 -7.48
CA ASP A 363 -31.87 -11.19 -7.65
C ASP A 363 -32.14 -12.14 -8.82
N VAL A 364 -31.08 -12.71 -9.41
CA VAL A 364 -31.12 -13.72 -10.47
C VAL A 364 -30.11 -14.84 -10.20
N LYS A 365 -30.42 -16.04 -10.67
CA LYS A 365 -29.57 -17.24 -10.58
C LYS A 365 -28.56 -17.34 -11.70
N VAL A 366 -28.85 -16.80 -12.90
CA VAL A 366 -27.87 -16.81 -14.01
C VAL A 366 -26.55 -16.18 -13.58
N GLY A 367 -25.45 -16.84 -13.93
CA GLY A 367 -24.09 -16.43 -13.56
C GLY A 367 -23.29 -15.85 -14.73
N ARG A 368 -23.59 -16.26 -15.97
CA ARG A 368 -22.90 -15.79 -17.17
C ARG A 368 -23.84 -15.77 -18.38
N LEU A 369 -23.68 -14.77 -19.22
CA LEU A 369 -24.31 -14.67 -20.54
C LEU A 369 -23.27 -14.79 -21.65
N MET A 370 -23.64 -15.44 -22.74
CA MET A 370 -22.88 -15.61 -23.97
C MET A 370 -23.67 -14.99 -25.11
N ILE A 371 -23.04 -14.15 -25.94
CA ILE A 371 -23.71 -13.55 -27.11
C ILE A 371 -23.05 -14.13 -28.36
N TYR A 372 -23.62 -15.22 -28.88
CA TYR A 372 -22.97 -16.04 -29.92
C TYR A 372 -22.78 -15.31 -31.26
N ASN A 373 -23.62 -14.30 -31.54
CA ASN A 373 -23.44 -13.40 -32.68
C ASN A 373 -22.05 -12.75 -32.75
N ASN A 374 -21.37 -12.59 -31.60
CA ASN A 374 -20.07 -11.92 -31.51
C ASN A 374 -18.88 -12.90 -31.56
N TRP A 375 -19.10 -14.20 -31.81
CA TRP A 375 -18.04 -15.23 -31.84
C TRP A 375 -17.65 -15.67 -33.25
N GLY A 376 -18.40 -15.25 -34.27
CA GLY A 376 -18.17 -15.59 -35.66
C GLY A 376 -19.49 -15.67 -36.43
N ASP A 377 -19.42 -15.52 -37.74
CA ASP A 377 -20.55 -15.67 -38.67
C ASP A 377 -21.11 -17.11 -38.70
N GLY A 378 -20.29 -18.12 -38.40
CA GLY A 378 -20.69 -19.53 -38.35
C GLY A 378 -21.51 -19.94 -37.11
N MET A 379 -21.75 -19.04 -36.15
CA MET A 379 -22.40 -19.38 -34.88
C MET A 379 -23.93 -19.23 -34.89
N VAL A 380 -24.48 -18.35 -35.73
CA VAL A 380 -25.90 -18.01 -35.73
C VAL A 380 -26.46 -18.20 -37.14
N LYS A 381 -27.61 -18.88 -37.25
CA LYS A 381 -28.21 -19.21 -38.54
C LYS A 381 -28.71 -17.96 -39.29
N ASP A 382 -29.39 -17.06 -38.58
CA ASP A 382 -29.91 -15.80 -39.13
C ASP A 382 -29.23 -14.62 -38.41
N PRO A 383 -28.34 -13.86 -39.10
CA PRO A 383 -27.67 -12.69 -38.52
C PRO A 383 -28.62 -11.59 -38.03
N GLY A 384 -29.87 -11.56 -38.49
CA GLY A 384 -30.90 -10.62 -38.04
C GLY A 384 -31.49 -10.93 -36.65
N THR A 385 -31.19 -12.11 -36.10
CA THR A 385 -31.65 -12.56 -34.77
C THR A 385 -30.51 -12.54 -33.75
N ALA A 386 -30.84 -12.59 -32.46
CA ALA A 386 -29.85 -12.70 -31.38
C ALA A 386 -29.90 -14.08 -30.73
N TRP A 387 -28.74 -14.77 -30.66
CA TRP A 387 -28.59 -16.08 -30.02
C TRP A 387 -27.79 -15.97 -28.73
N ILE A 388 -28.47 -16.18 -27.59
CA ILE A 388 -27.93 -15.92 -26.26
C ILE A 388 -27.81 -17.23 -25.47
N GLY A 389 -26.62 -17.51 -24.93
CA GLY A 389 -26.42 -18.60 -23.96
C GLY A 389 -26.48 -18.06 -22.53
N MET A 390 -27.25 -18.70 -21.67
CA MET A 390 -27.38 -18.37 -20.25
C MET A 390 -26.90 -19.53 -19.39
N GLU A 391 -25.88 -19.28 -18.57
CA GLU A 391 -25.29 -20.31 -17.74
C GLU A 391 -25.68 -20.20 -16.27
N TYR A 392 -26.12 -21.32 -15.72
CA TYR A 392 -26.50 -21.52 -14.34
C TYR A 392 -25.54 -22.52 -13.69
N PHE A 393 -24.73 -22.04 -12.75
CA PHE A 393 -23.86 -22.92 -11.96
C PHE A 393 -24.70 -23.66 -10.92
N CYS A 394 -24.63 -24.99 -10.89
CA CYS A 394 -25.41 -25.84 -9.99
C CYS A 394 -24.67 -27.16 -9.71
N ASN A 395 -25.19 -27.96 -8.79
CA ASN A 395 -24.78 -29.34 -8.55
C ASN A 395 -25.94 -30.25 -8.95
N LYS A 396 -25.69 -31.53 -9.22
CA LYS A 396 -26.76 -32.52 -9.45
C LYS A 396 -27.75 -32.60 -8.27
N THR A 397 -27.30 -32.26 -7.07
CA THR A 397 -28.09 -32.24 -5.83
C THR A 397 -28.90 -30.95 -5.65
N ASP A 398 -28.67 -29.92 -6.46
CA ASP A 398 -29.38 -28.65 -6.33
C ASP A 398 -30.79 -28.78 -6.95
N ALA A 399 -31.80 -28.20 -6.31
CA ALA A 399 -33.19 -28.28 -6.76
C ALA A 399 -33.42 -27.79 -8.21
N LEU A 400 -32.54 -26.94 -8.76
CA LEU A 400 -32.60 -26.48 -10.15
C LEU A 400 -32.23 -27.59 -11.15
N TRP A 401 -31.34 -28.51 -10.79
CA TRP A 401 -30.90 -29.60 -11.67
C TRP A 401 -32.03 -30.60 -11.96
N GLU A 402 -32.90 -30.84 -10.98
CA GLU A 402 -34.01 -31.78 -11.07
C GLU A 402 -35.25 -31.21 -11.78
N GLN A 403 -35.26 -29.91 -12.10
CA GLN A 403 -36.38 -29.29 -12.81
C GLN A 403 -36.47 -29.73 -14.27
N THR A 404 -37.68 -29.59 -14.83
CA THR A 404 -37.98 -29.81 -16.25
C THR A 404 -37.32 -28.73 -17.12
N ASP A 405 -37.02 -29.08 -18.36
CA ASP A 405 -36.42 -28.14 -19.32
C ASP A 405 -37.33 -26.92 -19.54
N GLU A 406 -38.65 -27.11 -19.59
CA GLU A 406 -39.64 -26.01 -19.71
C GLU A 406 -39.55 -25.01 -18.56
N PHE A 407 -39.46 -25.50 -17.31
CA PHE A 407 -39.29 -24.62 -16.15
C PHE A 407 -37.99 -23.82 -16.25
N ILE A 408 -36.89 -24.47 -16.64
CA ILE A 408 -35.57 -23.84 -16.77
C ILE A 408 -35.58 -22.79 -17.89
N GLN A 409 -36.25 -23.06 -19.02
CA GLN A 409 -36.42 -22.10 -20.11
C GLN A 409 -37.19 -20.87 -19.63
N ASN A 410 -38.33 -21.07 -18.97
CA ASN A 410 -39.14 -19.98 -18.43
C ASN A 410 -38.36 -19.15 -17.40
N LEU A 411 -37.59 -19.80 -16.52
CA LEU A 411 -36.70 -19.10 -15.59
C LEU A 411 -35.70 -18.20 -16.33
N ALA A 412 -35.06 -18.72 -17.39
CA ALA A 412 -34.07 -17.98 -18.17
C ALA A 412 -34.70 -16.77 -18.88
N ILE A 413 -35.86 -16.95 -19.50
CA ILE A 413 -36.63 -15.90 -20.16
C ILE A 413 -36.98 -14.77 -19.18
N MET A 414 -37.55 -15.14 -18.02
CA MET A 414 -37.93 -14.17 -16.99
C MET A 414 -36.73 -13.45 -16.38
N GLU A 415 -35.61 -14.15 -16.16
CA GLU A 415 -34.39 -13.52 -15.64
C GLU A 415 -33.75 -12.58 -16.66
N LEU A 416 -33.80 -12.89 -17.96
CA LEU A 416 -33.28 -12.02 -19.01
C LEU A 416 -34.08 -10.71 -19.10
N GLU A 417 -35.41 -10.78 -18.94
CA GLU A 417 -36.27 -9.61 -18.83
C GLU A 417 -36.01 -8.82 -17.54
N LYS A 418 -35.90 -9.52 -16.41
CA LYS A 418 -35.58 -8.91 -15.10
C LYS A 418 -34.22 -8.18 -15.09
N LEU A 419 -33.27 -8.66 -15.89
CA LEU A 419 -31.99 -7.99 -16.12
C LEU A 419 -32.12 -6.74 -17.01
N GLY A 420 -33.24 -6.59 -17.72
CA GLY A 420 -33.52 -5.48 -18.64
C GLY A 420 -32.83 -5.63 -19.99
N LEU A 421 -32.46 -6.85 -20.39
CA LEU A 421 -31.64 -7.09 -21.59
C LEU A 421 -32.44 -7.52 -22.82
N ALA A 422 -33.58 -8.17 -22.64
CA ALA A 422 -34.55 -8.49 -23.68
C ALA A 422 -35.95 -8.51 -23.08
N LYS A 423 -37.00 -8.50 -23.91
CA LYS A 423 -38.38 -8.70 -23.45
C LYS A 423 -38.82 -10.13 -23.69
N VAL A 424 -39.81 -10.60 -22.93
CA VAL A 424 -40.41 -11.92 -23.13
C VAL A 424 -41.00 -12.07 -24.54
N GLU A 425 -41.63 -11.01 -25.07
CA GLU A 425 -42.24 -10.99 -26.41
C GLU A 425 -41.25 -11.15 -27.57
N ASP A 426 -39.95 -10.92 -27.32
CA ASP A 426 -38.89 -11.05 -28.33
C ASP A 426 -38.33 -12.48 -28.40
N VAL A 427 -38.73 -13.40 -27.50
CA VAL A 427 -38.24 -14.79 -27.50
C VAL A 427 -38.93 -15.59 -28.60
N LEU A 428 -38.13 -16.19 -29.48
CA LEU A 428 -38.58 -17.00 -30.61
C LEU A 428 -38.47 -18.50 -30.34
N ASP A 429 -37.41 -18.94 -29.62
CA ASP A 429 -37.17 -20.35 -29.31
C ASP A 429 -36.20 -20.49 -28.12
N ALA A 430 -36.19 -21.66 -27.48
CA ALA A 430 -35.33 -21.96 -26.34
C ALA A 430 -34.86 -23.43 -26.30
N THR A 431 -33.70 -23.69 -25.67
CA THR A 431 -33.18 -25.04 -25.45
C THR A 431 -32.36 -25.13 -24.17
N VAL A 432 -32.27 -26.31 -23.55
CA VAL A 432 -31.55 -26.55 -22.29
C VAL A 432 -30.53 -27.67 -22.46
N ARG A 433 -29.33 -27.47 -21.91
CA ARG A 433 -28.26 -28.48 -21.88
C ARG A 433 -27.65 -28.55 -20.49
N LYS A 434 -27.61 -29.75 -19.91
CA LYS A 434 -27.03 -30.01 -18.58
C LYS A 434 -25.63 -30.62 -18.75
N MET A 435 -24.63 -30.09 -18.05
CA MET A 435 -23.25 -30.55 -18.15
C MET A 435 -22.67 -30.90 -16.79
N GLU A 436 -22.33 -32.18 -16.63
CA GLU A 436 -21.81 -32.73 -15.37
C GLU A 436 -20.32 -32.42 -15.18
N LYS A 437 -19.93 -32.26 -13.92
CA LYS A 437 -18.56 -32.17 -13.40
C LYS A 437 -17.69 -31.21 -14.21
N THR A 438 -18.23 -30.04 -14.52
CA THR A 438 -17.57 -29.06 -15.38
C THR A 438 -16.40 -28.38 -14.66
N TYR A 439 -16.50 -28.12 -13.36
CA TYR A 439 -15.43 -27.46 -12.60
C TYR A 439 -14.96 -28.34 -11.44
N PRO A 440 -13.71 -28.85 -11.45
CA PRO A 440 -13.14 -29.44 -10.25
C PRO A 440 -12.93 -28.35 -9.20
N ALA A 441 -13.36 -28.61 -7.98
CA ALA A 441 -13.31 -27.67 -6.88
C ALA A 441 -12.18 -28.04 -5.90
N TYR A 442 -11.35 -27.06 -5.52
CA TYR A 442 -10.24 -27.31 -4.58
C TYR A 442 -10.68 -27.09 -3.13
N PHE A 443 -11.80 -27.71 -2.75
CA PHE A 443 -12.33 -27.78 -1.39
C PHE A 443 -12.93 -29.17 -1.16
N GLY A 444 -13.43 -29.44 0.06
CA GLY A 444 -13.66 -30.81 0.52
C GLY A 444 -12.32 -31.50 0.84
N THR A 445 -12.13 -32.72 0.33
CA THR A 445 -10.92 -33.52 0.59
C THR A 445 -9.74 -33.20 -0.33
N TYR A 446 -9.81 -32.13 -1.15
CA TYR A 446 -8.74 -31.78 -2.10
C TYR A 446 -7.36 -31.57 -1.45
N HIS A 447 -7.31 -31.08 -0.22
CA HIS A 447 -6.04 -30.90 0.51
C HIS A 447 -5.27 -32.22 0.75
N GLU A 448 -5.95 -33.37 0.63
CA GLU A 448 -5.40 -34.72 0.74
C GLU A 448 -5.23 -35.41 -0.63
N PHE A 449 -5.35 -34.67 -1.74
CA PHE A 449 -5.32 -35.21 -3.11
C PHE A 449 -4.03 -35.99 -3.43
N ASP A 450 -2.92 -35.71 -2.74
CA ASP A 450 -1.66 -36.45 -2.91
C ASP A 450 -1.82 -37.95 -2.63
N HIS A 451 -2.78 -38.39 -1.81
CA HIS A 451 -3.08 -39.82 -1.63
C HIS A 451 -3.56 -40.47 -2.93
N ILE A 452 -4.47 -39.82 -3.67
CA ILE A 452 -4.96 -40.29 -4.97
C ILE A 452 -3.84 -40.28 -6.00
N LYS A 453 -3.07 -39.19 -6.04
CA LYS A 453 -1.92 -39.04 -6.95
C LYS A 453 -0.91 -40.15 -6.74
N ASN A 454 -0.45 -40.37 -5.51
CA ASN A 454 0.55 -41.40 -5.19
C ASN A 454 0.02 -42.81 -5.49
N TYR A 455 -1.27 -43.06 -5.22
CA TYR A 455 -1.90 -44.34 -5.52
C TYR A 455 -1.97 -44.59 -7.03
N THR A 456 -2.41 -43.61 -7.82
CA THR A 456 -2.56 -43.77 -9.27
C THR A 456 -1.22 -43.77 -10.01
N ASP A 457 -0.21 -43.04 -9.51
CA ASP A 457 1.13 -43.00 -10.11
C ASP A 457 1.87 -44.35 -10.03
N ARG A 458 1.47 -45.25 -9.11
CA ARG A 458 2.03 -46.60 -8.95
C ARG A 458 1.83 -47.48 -10.19
N PHE A 459 0.77 -47.22 -10.95
CA PHE A 459 0.44 -47.99 -12.15
C PHE A 459 1.30 -47.51 -13.31
N GLU A 460 2.22 -48.34 -13.77
CA GLU A 460 3.18 -47.96 -14.82
C GLU A 460 2.51 -47.48 -16.11
N ASN A 461 1.37 -48.08 -16.45
CA ASN A 461 0.66 -47.88 -17.70
C ASN A 461 -0.60 -47.01 -17.61
N LEU A 462 -0.88 -46.38 -16.46
CA LEU A 462 -1.99 -45.46 -16.27
C LEU A 462 -1.51 -44.00 -16.25
N PHE A 463 -2.13 -43.16 -17.09
CA PHE A 463 -1.85 -41.74 -17.20
C PHE A 463 -3.12 -40.93 -16.95
N LEU A 464 -3.17 -40.22 -15.82
CA LEU A 464 -4.20 -39.22 -15.57
C LEU A 464 -3.87 -37.94 -16.34
N ILE A 465 -4.76 -37.52 -17.24
CA ILE A 465 -4.58 -36.32 -18.05
C ILE A 465 -5.86 -35.47 -18.12
N GLY A 466 -5.69 -34.20 -18.48
CA GLY A 466 -6.82 -33.28 -18.65
C GLY A 466 -7.42 -32.77 -17.33
N ARG A 467 -8.55 -32.08 -17.45
CA ARG A 467 -9.18 -31.32 -16.36
C ARG A 467 -9.69 -32.20 -15.23
N ASN A 468 -10.57 -33.14 -15.54
CA ASN A 468 -11.22 -33.98 -14.53
C ASN A 468 -10.40 -35.23 -14.18
N GLY A 469 -9.63 -35.76 -15.14
CA GLY A 469 -8.67 -36.85 -14.90
C GLY A 469 -7.62 -36.49 -13.86
N MET A 470 -7.12 -35.25 -13.88
CA MET A 470 -6.13 -34.78 -12.90
C MET A 470 -6.74 -33.99 -11.73
N HIS A 471 -8.07 -33.83 -11.70
CA HIS A 471 -8.77 -32.90 -10.81
C HIS A 471 -8.12 -31.50 -10.75
N LYS A 472 -7.67 -31.01 -11.90
CA LYS A 472 -7.06 -29.68 -12.06
C LYS A 472 -8.01 -28.82 -12.88
N TYR A 473 -8.30 -27.60 -12.40
CA TYR A 473 -9.04 -26.61 -13.16
C TYR A 473 -8.14 -26.06 -14.28
N ASN A 474 -8.04 -26.87 -15.34
CA ASN A 474 -7.28 -26.69 -16.56
C ASN A 474 -8.16 -26.07 -17.64
N ASN A 475 -7.55 -25.26 -18.49
CA ASN A 475 -8.12 -24.88 -19.79
C ASN A 475 -7.79 -25.96 -20.84
N ALA A 476 -8.29 -25.79 -22.08
CA ALA A 476 -8.05 -26.76 -23.16
C ALA A 476 -6.56 -26.93 -23.47
N ASP A 477 -5.80 -25.84 -23.62
CA ASP A 477 -4.35 -25.84 -23.87
C ASP A 477 -3.55 -26.65 -22.83
N HIS A 478 -3.84 -26.46 -21.54
CA HIS A 478 -3.17 -27.20 -20.47
C HIS A 478 -3.54 -28.68 -20.52
N SER A 479 -4.80 -29.00 -20.83
CA SER A 479 -5.28 -30.38 -20.98
C SER A 479 -4.58 -31.08 -22.15
N MET A 480 -4.34 -30.37 -23.25
CA MET A 480 -3.57 -30.86 -24.39
C MET A 480 -2.10 -31.06 -24.05
N LEU A 481 -1.47 -30.11 -23.35
CA LEU A 481 -0.07 -30.24 -22.92
C LEU A 481 0.14 -31.47 -22.03
N CYS A 482 -0.79 -31.75 -21.11
CA CYS A 482 -0.73 -32.99 -20.33
C CYS A 482 -0.80 -34.24 -21.22
N ALA A 483 -1.67 -34.24 -22.23
CA ALA A 483 -1.77 -35.36 -23.17
C ALA A 483 -0.48 -35.54 -23.99
N MET A 484 0.04 -34.45 -24.55
CA MET A 484 1.28 -34.38 -25.31
C MET A 484 2.47 -34.92 -24.52
N VAL A 485 2.63 -34.47 -23.27
CA VAL A 485 3.72 -34.93 -22.37
C VAL A 485 3.53 -36.39 -21.95
N ALA A 486 2.29 -36.86 -21.82
CA ALA A 486 2.03 -38.27 -21.51
C ALA A 486 2.45 -39.17 -22.68
N VAL A 487 2.19 -38.74 -23.92
CA VAL A 487 2.69 -39.44 -25.12
C VAL A 487 4.21 -39.33 -25.25
N ASP A 488 4.82 -38.18 -24.89
CA ASP A 488 6.28 -38.05 -24.83
C ASP A 488 6.90 -39.09 -23.88
N ASN A 489 6.29 -39.28 -22.71
CA ASN A 489 6.69 -40.30 -21.74
C ASN A 489 6.58 -41.72 -22.32
N VAL A 490 5.47 -42.04 -23.00
CA VAL A 490 5.29 -43.34 -23.66
C VAL A 490 6.35 -43.57 -24.74
N CYS A 491 6.63 -42.59 -25.59
CA CYS A 491 7.67 -42.67 -26.62
C CYS A 491 9.06 -42.91 -26.01
N ALA A 492 9.35 -42.27 -24.87
CA ALA A 492 10.63 -42.37 -24.18
C ALA A 492 10.73 -43.58 -23.23
N GLY A 493 9.67 -44.39 -23.08
CA GLY A 493 9.62 -45.48 -22.11
C GLY A 493 9.65 -45.02 -20.64
N VAL A 494 9.28 -43.76 -20.36
CA VAL A 494 9.28 -43.17 -19.03
C VAL A 494 7.96 -43.47 -18.33
N THR A 495 8.00 -44.22 -17.22
CA THR A 495 6.81 -44.54 -16.43
C THR A 495 6.55 -43.55 -15.30
N ALA A 496 7.48 -42.64 -14.98
CA ALA A 496 7.28 -41.61 -13.95
C ALA A 496 6.36 -40.47 -14.45
N LYS A 497 5.46 -39.97 -13.59
CA LYS A 497 4.44 -38.96 -13.96
C LYS A 497 4.69 -37.57 -13.37
N ALA A 498 5.82 -37.35 -12.70
CA ALA A 498 6.12 -36.08 -12.04
C ALA A 498 6.09 -34.87 -13.00
N ASN A 499 6.49 -35.06 -14.26
CA ASN A 499 6.44 -34.02 -15.30
C ASN A 499 5.01 -33.63 -15.70
N LEU A 500 4.07 -34.58 -15.74
CA LEU A 500 2.64 -34.32 -15.97
C LEU A 500 2.07 -33.46 -14.83
N TRP A 501 2.39 -33.82 -13.59
CA TRP A 501 1.93 -33.08 -12.42
C TRP A 501 2.54 -31.67 -12.32
N ALA A 502 3.73 -31.46 -12.87
CA ALA A 502 4.40 -30.16 -12.92
C ALA A 502 3.79 -29.17 -13.91
N ILE A 503 2.92 -29.62 -14.85
CA ILE A 503 2.18 -28.72 -15.73
C ILE A 503 1.18 -27.93 -14.86
N ASN A 504 1.54 -26.68 -14.62
CA ASN A 504 0.83 -25.76 -13.74
C ASN A 504 -0.17 -24.91 -14.54
N THR A 505 -1.35 -24.68 -13.97
CA THR A 505 -2.45 -23.91 -14.58
C THR A 505 -2.16 -22.41 -14.77
N GLU A 506 -1.06 -21.89 -14.21
CA GLU A 506 -0.74 -20.45 -14.19
C GLU A 506 0.74 -20.10 -14.45
N GLN A 507 1.63 -21.09 -14.59
CA GLN A 507 3.07 -20.85 -14.77
C GLN A 507 3.55 -21.34 -16.14
N ASP A 508 4.52 -20.61 -16.70
CA ASP A 508 5.14 -20.92 -17.98
C ASP A 508 5.80 -22.31 -17.89
N TYR A 509 5.22 -23.30 -18.60
CA TYR A 509 5.99 -24.49 -18.96
C TYR A 509 6.95 -24.08 -20.08
N HIS A 510 8.23 -23.97 -19.75
CA HIS A 510 9.29 -23.82 -20.74
C HIS A 510 9.79 -25.22 -21.09
N GLU A 511 9.54 -25.64 -22.33
CA GLU A 511 10.13 -26.84 -22.91
C GLU A 511 11.65 -26.67 -22.87
N VAL A 512 12.32 -27.46 -22.01
CA VAL A 512 13.78 -27.43 -21.91
C VAL A 512 14.31 -28.11 -23.17
N LYS A 513 14.78 -27.32 -24.14
CA LYS A 513 15.64 -27.83 -25.20
C LYS A 513 16.83 -28.51 -24.52
N GLN A 514 16.99 -29.81 -24.73
CA GLN A 514 18.16 -30.55 -24.28
C GLN A 514 19.40 -29.97 -24.96
N GLU A 515 20.16 -29.16 -24.23
CA GLU A 515 21.54 -28.81 -24.56
C GLU A 515 22.49 -29.38 -23.49
N GLN A 516 23.64 -29.81 -24.00
CA GLN A 516 24.76 -30.51 -23.37
C GLN A 516 25.23 -29.97 -21.99
N PRO A 517 25.94 -30.79 -21.17
CA PRO A 517 26.06 -30.56 -19.74
C PRO A 517 26.97 -29.37 -19.40
N ALA A 518 26.41 -28.36 -18.74
CA ALA A 518 27.15 -27.20 -18.25
C ALA A 518 27.35 -27.21 -16.72
N LYS A 519 28.65 -27.33 -16.36
CA LYS A 519 29.40 -26.78 -15.22
C LYS A 519 28.80 -26.72 -13.80
N ARG A 520 29.61 -27.24 -12.86
CA ARG A 520 29.47 -27.24 -11.39
C ARG A 520 28.98 -25.90 -10.80
N PRO A 521 28.17 -25.92 -9.72
CA PRO A 521 27.58 -24.72 -9.14
C PRO A 521 28.61 -23.88 -8.36
N ALA A 522 28.42 -22.56 -8.42
CA ALA A 522 29.22 -21.56 -7.74
C ALA A 522 28.98 -21.54 -6.21
N LYS A 523 30.03 -21.17 -5.46
CA LYS A 523 30.05 -20.99 -4.00
C LYS A 523 28.97 -20.01 -3.50
N ALA A 524 28.46 -20.30 -2.30
CA ALA A 524 27.51 -19.49 -1.55
C ALA A 524 28.03 -18.04 -1.30
N PRO A 525 27.14 -17.04 -1.22
CA PRO A 525 27.53 -15.65 -1.04
C PRO A 525 28.05 -15.37 0.38
N GLU A 526 29.20 -14.69 0.48
CA GLU A 526 29.77 -14.19 1.72
C GLU A 526 28.86 -13.15 2.40
N LEU A 527 28.68 -13.28 3.72
CA LEU A 527 27.98 -12.32 4.57
C LEU A 527 28.77 -10.99 4.63
N GLN A 528 28.25 -9.93 4.00
CA GLN A 528 28.78 -8.58 4.16
C GLN A 528 28.49 -8.02 5.57
N VAL A 529 29.53 -7.84 6.37
CA VAL A 529 29.48 -7.16 7.68
C VAL A 529 29.38 -5.64 7.45
N GLN A 530 28.38 -4.97 8.05
CA GLN A 530 28.29 -3.51 7.98
C GLN A 530 29.48 -2.85 8.74
N PRO A 531 30.14 -1.83 8.17
CA PRO A 531 31.24 -1.13 8.83
C PRO A 531 30.76 -0.39 10.08
N SER A 532 31.63 -0.20 11.08
CA SER A 532 31.32 0.64 12.24
C SER A 532 31.05 2.09 11.80
N PHE A 533 30.32 2.88 12.60
CA PHE A 533 30.00 4.26 12.24
C PHE A 533 31.22 5.18 12.14
N LEU A 534 32.23 4.97 12.98
CA LEU A 534 33.49 5.69 12.88
C LEU A 534 34.25 5.30 11.60
N ASP A 535 34.25 4.01 11.25
CA ASP A 535 34.81 3.55 9.98
C ASP A 535 34.07 4.13 8.79
N TYR A 536 32.73 4.18 8.85
CA TYR A 536 31.91 4.80 7.83
C TYR A 536 32.28 6.26 7.60
N ILE A 537 32.56 7.04 8.65
CA ILE A 537 32.95 8.45 8.51
C ILE A 537 34.40 8.58 8.03
N TRP A 538 35.35 7.85 8.62
CA TRP A 538 36.78 8.10 8.44
C TRP A 538 37.46 7.27 7.36
N LYS A 539 37.05 6.01 7.15
CA LYS A 539 37.66 5.12 6.15
C LYS A 539 37.11 5.36 4.75
N ASP A 540 35.85 5.79 4.63
CA ASP A 540 35.29 6.21 3.34
C ASP A 540 35.86 7.58 2.95
N LYS A 541 36.61 7.62 1.83
CA LYS A 541 37.30 8.83 1.34
C LYS A 541 36.33 10.00 1.11
N ARG A 542 35.10 9.73 0.66
CA ARG A 542 34.10 10.76 0.36
C ARG A 542 33.48 11.31 1.64
N ASN A 543 33.14 10.45 2.60
CA ASN A 543 32.61 10.87 3.90
C ASN A 543 33.64 11.69 4.67
N ARG A 544 34.91 11.27 4.66
CA ARG A 544 36.00 12.05 5.25
C ARG A 544 36.17 13.42 4.59
N ALA A 545 36.09 13.49 3.27
CA ALA A 545 36.15 14.76 2.54
C ALA A 545 34.96 15.68 2.90
N TYR A 546 33.74 15.13 3.01
CA TYR A 546 32.55 15.89 3.42
C TYR A 546 32.72 16.44 4.85
N LEU A 547 33.32 15.66 5.76
CA LEU A 547 33.58 16.13 7.12
C LEU A 547 34.58 17.29 7.12
N LEU A 548 35.76 17.11 6.51
CA LEU A 548 36.82 18.12 6.49
C LEU A 548 36.37 19.42 5.82
N PHE A 549 35.65 19.33 4.70
CA PHE A 549 35.11 20.49 4.02
C PHE A 549 34.05 21.21 4.87
N ALA A 550 33.15 20.48 5.54
CA ALA A 550 32.15 21.09 6.41
C ALA A 550 32.82 21.83 7.58
N LEU A 551 33.83 21.22 8.21
CA LEU A 551 34.59 21.86 9.31
C LEU A 551 35.27 23.15 8.85
N ALA A 552 35.95 23.13 7.70
CA ALA A 552 36.57 24.33 7.13
C ALA A 552 35.52 25.41 6.78
N ALA A 553 34.40 25.01 6.18
CA ALA A 553 33.31 25.91 5.85
C ALA A 553 32.67 26.55 7.09
N PHE A 554 32.46 25.80 8.17
CA PHE A 554 31.93 26.33 9.43
C PHE A 554 32.86 27.36 10.06
N VAL A 555 34.16 27.09 10.10
CA VAL A 555 35.14 28.06 10.61
C VAL A 555 35.16 29.32 9.74
N LEU A 556 35.19 29.18 8.42
CA LEU A 556 35.17 30.31 7.50
C LEU A 556 33.88 31.14 7.63
N GLN A 557 32.71 30.48 7.71
CA GLN A 557 31.43 31.15 7.93
C GLN A 557 31.40 31.90 9.25
N PHE A 558 31.93 31.31 10.33
CA PHE A 558 32.01 31.96 11.63
C PHE A 558 32.89 33.22 11.57
N ILE A 559 34.07 33.14 10.93
CA ILE A 559 34.98 34.28 10.77
C ILE A 559 34.31 35.39 9.95
N ILE A 560 33.76 35.07 8.77
CA ILE A 560 33.07 36.05 7.91
C ILE A 560 31.90 36.68 8.66
N PHE A 561 31.13 35.86 9.37
CA PHE A 561 29.98 36.34 10.13
C PHE A 561 30.40 37.28 11.26
N LYS A 562 31.41 36.92 12.06
CA LYS A 562 31.90 37.76 13.17
C LYS A 562 32.67 38.99 12.69
N PHE A 563 33.23 38.98 11.49
CA PHE A 563 33.76 40.19 10.87
C PHE A 563 32.63 41.22 10.64
N LYS A 564 31.50 40.77 10.08
CA LYS A 564 30.34 41.63 9.84
C LYS A 564 29.57 41.99 11.12
N TYR A 565 29.49 41.05 12.07
CA TYR A 565 28.71 41.13 13.29
C TYR A 565 29.61 40.86 14.51
N PRO A 566 30.42 41.84 14.93
CA PRO A 566 31.51 41.62 15.90
C PRO A 566 31.03 41.26 17.30
N PHE A 567 29.85 41.72 17.72
CA PHE A 567 29.29 41.51 19.05
C PHE A 567 28.13 40.49 19.04
N ALA A 568 27.83 39.92 20.20
CA ALA A 568 26.64 39.11 20.41
C ALA A 568 25.37 39.98 20.32
N ASN A 569 24.26 39.35 19.95
CA ASN A 569 22.94 39.97 19.92
C ASN A 569 22.19 39.73 21.23
N TYR A 570 21.37 40.71 21.60
CA TYR A 570 20.55 40.67 22.81
C TYR A 570 19.08 40.83 22.48
N MET A 571 18.25 40.09 23.20
CA MET A 571 16.79 40.22 23.24
C MET A 571 16.35 40.30 24.71
N PRO A 572 15.08 40.63 25.03
CA PRO A 572 14.62 40.70 26.42
C PRO A 572 14.98 39.45 27.24
N ASP A 573 14.82 38.25 26.64
CA ASP A 573 15.18 36.97 27.28
C ASP A 573 16.67 36.88 27.65
N SER A 574 17.57 37.49 26.86
CA SER A 574 19.01 37.47 27.10
C SER A 574 19.36 38.05 28.46
N TYR A 575 18.71 39.14 28.85
CA TYR A 575 18.95 39.79 30.13
C TYR A 575 18.42 38.95 31.29
N SER A 576 17.28 38.26 31.11
CA SER A 576 16.79 37.31 32.11
C SER A 576 17.77 36.15 32.32
N TYR A 577 18.38 35.63 31.26
CA TYR A 577 19.39 34.58 31.37
C TYR A 577 20.68 35.08 32.06
N LEU A 578 21.15 36.27 31.72
CA LEU A 578 22.32 36.88 32.35
C LEU A 578 22.08 37.19 33.83
N GLU A 579 20.91 37.69 34.19
CA GLU A 579 20.55 37.99 35.59
C GLU A 579 20.52 36.72 36.44
N ALA A 580 19.91 35.65 35.93
CA ALA A 580 19.91 34.36 36.61
C ALA A 580 21.31 33.72 36.67
N ALA A 581 22.19 33.97 35.69
CA ALA A 581 23.58 33.53 35.73
C ALA A 581 24.37 34.31 36.81
N TYR A 582 24.18 35.62 36.87
CA TYR A 582 24.82 36.53 37.83
C TYR A 582 24.40 36.25 39.27
N THR A 583 23.11 36.04 39.51
CA THR A 583 22.57 35.72 40.84
C THR A 583 22.68 34.23 41.19
N ASN A 584 23.18 33.40 40.27
CA ASN A 584 23.21 31.94 40.40
C ASN A 584 21.84 31.34 40.77
N ALA A 585 20.75 31.88 40.22
CA ALA A 585 19.40 31.48 40.56
C ALA A 585 19.12 30.00 40.27
N ASP A 586 18.30 29.37 41.12
CA ASP A 586 17.81 27.99 40.95
C ASP A 586 16.54 27.92 40.11
N VAL A 587 15.78 29.02 40.06
CA VAL A 587 14.55 29.18 39.31
C VAL A 587 14.51 30.57 38.68
N ASN A 588 13.94 30.67 37.48
CA ASN A 588 13.77 31.92 36.76
C ASN A 588 12.53 31.83 35.84
N MET A 589 12.18 32.91 35.15
CA MET A 589 11.09 32.97 34.17
C MET A 589 11.28 31.90 33.08
N TRP A 590 12.53 31.73 32.65
CA TRP A 590 12.97 30.68 31.73
C TRP A 590 13.77 29.59 32.47
N PRO A 591 13.93 28.39 31.88
CA PRO A 591 14.75 27.34 32.47
C PRO A 591 16.19 27.78 32.70
N VAL A 592 16.77 27.44 33.86
CA VAL A 592 18.05 28.01 34.30
C VAL A 592 19.28 27.33 33.71
N ALA A 593 19.17 26.20 32.99
CA ALA A 593 20.36 25.48 32.52
C ALA A 593 21.24 26.31 31.58
N TYR A 594 20.64 27.16 30.73
CA TYR A 594 21.42 28.07 29.89
C TYR A 594 22.15 29.15 30.72
N SER A 595 21.52 29.67 31.77
CA SER A 595 22.20 30.58 32.72
C SER A 595 23.35 29.89 33.45
N LYS A 596 23.19 28.62 33.84
CA LYS A 596 24.28 27.83 34.44
C LYS A 596 25.41 27.58 33.42
N PHE A 597 25.09 27.38 32.14
CA PHE A 597 26.08 27.32 31.06
C PHE A 597 26.86 28.64 30.93
N LEU A 598 26.18 29.80 30.88
CA LEU A 598 26.84 31.11 30.83
C LEU A 598 27.78 31.31 32.02
N ARG A 599 27.33 30.98 33.23
CA ARG A 599 28.11 31.06 34.47
C ARG A 599 29.32 30.12 34.46
N MET A 600 29.18 28.92 33.88
CA MET A 600 30.30 27.98 33.74
C MET A 600 31.36 28.55 32.80
N ILE A 601 30.97 29.17 31.69
CA ILE A 601 31.93 29.79 30.76
C ILE A 601 32.59 31.02 31.37
N SER A 602 31.86 31.81 32.18
CA SER A 602 32.41 33.00 32.84
C SER A 602 33.54 32.70 33.82
N VAL A 603 33.70 31.45 34.27
CA VAL A 603 34.86 31.03 35.08
C VAL A 603 36.15 31.09 34.26
N PHE A 604 36.07 30.87 32.94
CA PHE A 604 37.23 30.81 32.06
C PHE A 604 37.42 32.08 31.23
N THR A 605 36.33 32.74 30.85
CA THR A 605 36.38 33.92 29.97
C THR A 605 35.11 34.76 30.03
N HIS A 606 35.28 36.06 29.85
CA HIS A 606 34.20 37.04 29.70
C HIS A 606 34.02 37.50 28.26
N GLU A 607 34.62 36.82 27.27
CA GLU A 607 34.47 37.18 25.85
C GLU A 607 33.18 36.60 25.25
N ASP A 608 32.34 37.48 24.70
CA ASP A 608 31.06 37.10 24.07
C ASP A 608 31.26 36.20 22.84
N LYS A 609 32.33 36.43 22.07
CA LYS A 609 32.70 35.63 20.90
C LYS A 609 32.92 34.16 21.23
N ILE A 610 33.41 33.84 22.44
CA ILE A 610 33.64 32.46 22.86
C ILE A 610 32.30 31.79 23.15
N VAL A 611 31.38 32.47 23.85
CA VAL A 611 30.03 31.96 24.09
C VAL A 611 29.27 31.73 22.77
N VAL A 612 29.33 32.71 21.86
CA VAL A 612 28.73 32.59 20.51
C VAL A 612 29.38 31.46 19.71
N GLY A 613 30.71 31.33 19.77
CA GLY A 613 31.46 30.26 19.11
C GLY A 613 31.07 28.87 19.62
N LEU A 614 31.05 28.67 20.95
CA LEU A 614 30.66 27.40 21.55
C LEU A 614 29.25 26.96 21.13
N GLN A 615 28.30 27.90 21.15
CA GLN A 615 26.93 27.63 20.70
C GLN A 615 26.87 27.27 19.20
N TYR A 616 27.57 28.04 18.36
CA TYR A 616 27.60 27.82 16.91
C TYR A 616 28.22 26.46 16.58
N PHE A 617 29.43 26.19 17.06
CA PHE A 617 30.15 24.95 16.75
C PHE A 617 29.47 23.73 17.36
N PHE A 618 28.86 23.84 18.54
CA PHE A 618 28.04 22.76 19.09
C PHE A 618 26.85 22.44 18.18
N MET A 619 26.09 23.45 17.76
CA MET A 619 24.94 23.24 16.87
C MET A 619 25.36 22.67 15.50
N GLN A 620 26.50 23.10 14.96
CA GLN A 620 27.04 22.56 13.72
C GLN A 620 27.52 21.10 13.87
N ALA A 621 28.18 20.77 14.98
CA ALA A 621 28.58 19.40 15.28
C ALA A 621 27.36 18.47 15.41
N SER A 622 26.32 18.91 16.11
CA SER A 622 25.04 18.16 16.23
C SER A 622 24.37 17.95 14.88
N THR A 623 24.45 18.95 13.98
CA THR A 623 23.92 18.86 12.62
C THR A 623 24.65 17.81 11.80
N LEU A 624 25.98 17.77 11.87
CA LEU A 624 26.77 16.72 11.22
C LEU A 624 26.48 15.33 11.80
N LEU A 625 26.36 15.20 13.12
CA LEU A 625 25.98 13.95 13.76
C LEU A 625 24.64 13.43 13.23
N PHE A 626 23.64 14.31 13.12
CA PHE A 626 22.33 13.96 12.56
C PHE A 626 22.41 13.56 11.08
N PHE A 627 23.11 14.36 10.27
CA PHE A 627 23.31 14.07 8.85
C PHE A 627 23.98 12.70 8.62
N TYR A 628 25.08 12.41 9.32
CA TYR A 628 25.80 11.15 9.16
C TYR A 628 24.98 9.97 9.71
N SER A 629 24.27 10.14 10.82
CA SER A 629 23.38 9.08 11.35
C SER A 629 22.29 8.70 10.34
N LEU A 630 21.67 9.68 9.69
CA LEU A 630 20.68 9.44 8.63
C LEU A 630 21.31 8.76 7.42
N CYS A 631 22.47 9.23 6.96
CA CYS A 631 23.14 8.64 5.80
C CYS A 631 23.58 7.20 6.05
N TYR A 632 23.98 6.89 7.28
CA TYR A 632 24.40 5.57 7.71
C TYR A 632 23.23 4.57 7.73
N PHE A 633 22.08 4.95 8.32
CA PHE A 633 20.93 4.04 8.46
C PHE A 633 20.01 4.01 7.24
N LEU A 634 19.72 5.17 6.64
CA LEU A 634 18.71 5.30 5.59
C LEU A 634 19.32 5.22 4.18
N LYS A 635 20.62 5.46 4.01
CA LYS A 635 21.32 5.38 2.71
C LYS A 635 20.60 6.16 1.58
N PRO A 636 20.38 7.48 1.75
CA PRO A 636 19.70 8.30 0.76
C PRO A 636 20.46 8.37 -0.56
N GLY A 637 19.73 8.62 -1.64
CA GLY A 637 20.30 8.78 -2.97
C GLY A 637 21.30 9.90 -3.08
N LYS A 638 22.27 9.74 -3.99
CA LYS A 638 23.41 10.67 -4.15
C LYS A 638 22.99 12.13 -4.27
N VAL A 639 21.91 12.39 -5.02
CA VAL A 639 21.38 13.74 -5.24
C VAL A 639 20.84 14.32 -3.92
N TYR A 640 19.92 13.63 -3.27
CA TYR A 640 19.30 14.09 -2.03
C TYR A 640 20.28 14.18 -0.87
N ARG A 641 21.24 13.24 -0.80
CA ARG A 641 22.36 13.31 0.14
C ARG A 641 23.16 14.60 -0.02
N ASN A 642 23.45 15.01 -1.27
CA ASN A 642 24.18 16.24 -1.54
C ASN A 642 23.35 17.49 -1.23
N ILE A 643 22.05 17.49 -1.55
CA ILE A 643 21.14 18.59 -1.22
C ILE A 643 21.07 18.77 0.31
N MET A 644 20.89 17.69 1.06
CA MET A 644 20.90 17.71 2.52
C MET A 644 22.22 18.25 3.07
N TYR A 645 23.36 17.81 2.51
CA TYR A 645 24.68 18.28 2.92
C TYR A 645 24.84 19.79 2.68
N ILE A 646 24.48 20.28 1.49
CA ILE A 646 24.54 21.71 1.17
C ILE A 646 23.64 22.52 2.11
N PHE A 647 22.42 22.05 2.35
CA PHE A 647 21.49 22.68 3.27
C PHE A 647 22.08 22.83 4.68
N PHE A 648 22.67 21.76 5.22
CA PHE A 648 23.26 21.81 6.55
C PHE A 648 24.54 22.64 6.63
N VAL A 649 25.41 22.53 5.63
CA VAL A 649 26.71 23.22 5.66
C VAL A 649 26.56 24.72 5.39
N PHE A 650 25.68 25.12 4.47
CA PHE A 650 25.61 26.50 3.97
C PHE A 650 24.36 27.26 4.42
N SER A 651 23.56 26.72 5.35
CA SER A 651 22.45 27.48 5.92
C SER A 651 22.99 28.70 6.67
N PRO A 652 22.52 29.92 6.35
CA PRO A 652 22.95 31.12 7.06
C PRO A 652 22.30 31.26 8.44
N LEU A 653 21.17 30.58 8.68
CA LEU A 653 20.34 30.71 9.87
C LEU A 653 21.07 30.31 11.18
N PRO A 654 21.84 29.20 11.23
CA PRO A 654 22.72 28.86 12.36
C PRO A 654 23.55 30.00 12.93
N SER A 655 24.24 30.75 12.08
CA SER A 655 25.15 31.83 12.52
C SER A 655 24.38 32.96 13.20
N TYR A 656 23.17 33.29 12.72
CA TYR A 656 22.34 34.32 13.34
C TYR A 656 21.78 33.90 14.69
N ILE A 657 21.25 32.66 14.80
CA ILE A 657 20.69 32.18 16.07
C ILE A 657 21.79 32.09 17.14
N ALA A 658 22.94 31.51 16.78
CA ALA A 658 24.04 31.34 17.72
C ALA A 658 24.65 32.66 18.19
N ASN A 659 24.48 33.75 17.43
CA ASN A 659 24.95 35.07 17.84
C ASN A 659 24.10 35.69 18.96
N TYR A 660 22.88 35.20 19.23
CA TYR A 660 22.11 35.67 20.37
C TYR A 660 22.58 35.03 21.67
N ILE A 661 22.63 35.81 22.75
CA ILE A 661 22.72 35.27 24.10
C ILE A 661 21.34 34.71 24.47
N SER A 662 21.08 33.47 24.07
CA SER A 662 19.81 32.77 24.19
C SER A 662 20.01 31.26 24.26
N ALA A 663 19.11 30.56 24.94
CA ALA A 663 19.05 29.10 24.96
C ALA A 663 18.78 28.44 23.58
N ASP A 664 18.37 29.21 22.56
CA ASP A 664 17.89 28.68 21.26
C ASP A 664 18.91 27.79 20.54
N ALA A 665 20.14 28.27 20.35
CA ALA A 665 21.17 27.52 19.62
C ALA A 665 21.56 26.22 20.35
N MET A 666 21.73 26.32 21.67
CA MET A 666 22.03 25.17 22.52
C MET A 666 20.88 24.16 22.53
N PHE A 667 19.63 24.63 22.57
CA PHE A 667 18.45 23.79 22.49
C PHE A 667 18.36 23.04 21.16
N ILE A 668 18.55 23.73 20.03
CA ILE A 668 18.54 23.09 18.69
C ILE A 668 19.64 22.03 18.61
N GLY A 669 20.86 22.34 19.08
CA GLY A 669 21.97 21.38 19.10
C GLY A 669 21.68 20.14 19.96
N LEU A 670 21.10 20.31 21.15
CA LEU A 670 20.69 19.21 22.03
C LEU A 670 19.57 18.38 21.42
N SER A 671 18.55 19.02 20.82
CA SER A 671 17.44 18.34 20.17
C SER A 671 17.89 17.53 18.94
N LEU A 672 18.89 18.01 18.19
CA LEU A 672 19.52 17.26 17.10
C LEU A 672 20.31 16.03 17.61
N CYS A 673 21.06 16.16 18.70
CA CYS A 673 21.70 15.02 19.38
C CYS A 673 20.66 14.02 19.87
N TRP A 674 19.57 14.51 20.47
CA TRP A 674 18.47 13.69 20.97
C TRP A 674 17.79 12.91 19.85
N VAL A 675 17.32 13.56 18.77
CA VAL A 675 16.66 12.86 17.66
C VAL A 675 17.62 11.90 16.95
N SER A 676 18.90 12.24 16.85
CA SER A 676 19.94 11.31 16.36
C SER A 676 19.99 10.07 17.24
N SER A 677 20.07 10.22 18.57
CA SER A 677 20.08 9.09 19.51
C SER A 677 18.84 8.19 19.38
N LEU A 678 17.67 8.74 19.04
CA LEU A 678 16.47 7.97 18.79
C LEU A 678 16.59 7.09 17.53
N LEU A 679 17.22 7.59 16.45
CA LEU A 679 17.52 6.77 15.27
C LEU A 679 18.39 5.56 15.65
N TRP A 680 19.40 5.79 16.48
CA TRP A 680 20.28 4.73 16.98
C TRP A 680 19.52 3.69 17.81
N ILE A 681 18.60 4.11 18.68
CA ILE A 681 17.73 3.20 19.45
C ILE A 681 16.83 2.37 18.53
N ILE A 682 16.30 2.98 17.47
CA ILE A 682 15.41 2.31 16.51
C ILE A 682 16.17 1.26 15.68
N TYR A 683 17.33 1.63 15.11
CA TYR A 683 18.05 0.79 14.14
C TYR A 683 19.14 -0.10 14.71
N GLN A 684 19.85 0.34 15.75
CA GLN A 684 20.92 -0.42 16.41
C GLN A 684 20.81 -0.29 17.93
N PRO A 685 19.75 -0.87 18.53
CA PRO A 685 19.49 -0.75 19.95
C PRO A 685 20.61 -1.37 20.81
N ARG A 686 21.10 -0.61 21.79
CA ARG A 686 22.07 -1.06 22.80
C ARG A 686 21.70 -0.54 24.19
N PRO A 687 21.90 -1.30 25.28
CA PRO A 687 21.48 -0.89 26.63
C PRO A 687 22.08 0.45 27.09
N TRP A 688 23.33 0.76 26.76
CA TRP A 688 23.98 2.02 27.13
C TRP A 688 23.31 3.27 26.53
N GLN A 689 22.46 3.11 25.51
CA GLN A 689 21.73 4.23 24.93
C GLN A 689 20.63 4.74 25.87
N ILE A 690 20.12 3.90 26.78
CA ILE A 690 19.08 4.28 27.75
C ILE A 690 19.53 5.45 28.64
N PRO A 691 20.64 5.38 29.39
CA PRO A 691 21.09 6.49 30.22
C PRO A 691 21.43 7.74 29.39
N ILE A 692 22.04 7.59 28.20
CA ILE A 692 22.35 8.74 27.32
C ILE A 692 21.07 9.44 26.87
N GLN A 693 20.07 8.68 26.47
CA GLN A 693 18.78 9.21 26.02
C GLN A 693 18.08 9.97 27.15
N ALA A 694 18.12 9.44 28.38
CA ALA A 694 17.52 10.08 29.54
C ALA A 694 18.24 11.39 29.92
N ILE A 695 19.58 11.41 29.85
CA ILE A 695 20.39 12.62 30.06
C ILE A 695 20.09 13.67 28.98
N LEU A 696 20.00 13.26 27.70
CA LEU A 696 19.67 14.17 26.60
C LEU A 696 18.26 14.76 26.76
N LEU A 697 17.27 13.96 27.19
CA LEU A 697 15.93 14.46 27.50
C LEU A 697 15.95 15.50 28.62
N LEU A 698 16.64 15.19 29.73
CA LEU A 698 16.77 16.11 30.85
C LEU A 698 17.48 17.40 30.43
N ALA A 699 18.54 17.31 29.63
CA ALA A 699 19.26 18.47 29.09
C ALA A 699 18.36 19.32 28.18
N CYS A 700 17.64 18.71 27.23
CA CYS A 700 16.69 19.44 26.38
C CYS A 700 15.64 20.17 27.22
N PHE A 701 15.05 19.47 28.20
CA PHE A 701 13.99 19.99 29.06
C PHE A 701 14.46 21.13 29.97
N THR A 702 15.62 20.98 30.61
CA THR A 702 16.18 21.98 31.53
C THR A 702 16.74 23.22 30.82
N VAL A 703 16.97 23.13 29.51
CA VAL A 703 17.32 24.27 28.65
C VAL A 703 16.08 24.97 28.11
N ARG A 704 15.09 24.20 27.62
CA ARG A 704 13.77 24.73 27.23
C ARG A 704 12.64 23.75 27.59
N TYR A 705 11.62 24.28 28.28
CA TYR A 705 10.40 23.54 28.60
C TYR A 705 9.57 23.14 27.36
N ASN A 706 9.88 23.66 26.17
CA ASN A 706 9.30 23.17 24.93
C ASN A 706 9.58 21.67 24.70
N ALA A 707 10.62 21.10 25.33
CA ALA A 707 10.87 19.66 25.28
C ALA A 707 9.98 18.82 26.22
N ILE A 708 8.96 19.41 26.88
CA ILE A 708 8.08 18.66 27.80
C ILE A 708 7.37 17.47 27.13
N TYR A 709 7.12 17.53 25.82
CA TYR A 709 6.51 16.43 25.07
C TYR A 709 7.54 15.44 24.48
N TYR A 710 8.85 15.71 24.57
CA TYR A 710 9.89 14.82 24.04
C TYR A 710 9.87 13.41 24.64
N PRO A 711 9.54 13.19 25.94
CA PRO A 711 9.39 11.85 26.51
C PRO A 711 8.38 10.97 25.75
N VAL A 712 7.33 11.56 25.17
CA VAL A 712 6.34 10.83 24.35
C VAL A 712 6.98 10.28 23.08
N ILE A 713 7.78 11.10 22.38
CA ILE A 713 8.47 10.71 21.15
C ILE A 713 9.57 9.69 21.44
N ALA A 714 10.30 9.87 22.53
CA ALA A 714 11.28 8.91 23.02
C ALA A 714 10.64 7.54 23.31
N GLY A 715 9.49 7.54 23.99
CA GLY A 715 8.78 6.31 24.28
C GLY A 715 8.31 5.58 23.03
N LEU A 716 7.84 6.32 22.02
CA LEU A 716 7.55 5.75 20.71
C LEU A 716 8.79 5.11 20.07
N ALA A 717 9.96 5.76 20.13
CA ALA A 717 11.19 5.18 19.59
C ALA A 717 11.59 3.87 20.30
N PHE A 718 11.44 3.79 21.63
CA PHE A 718 11.65 2.53 22.37
C PHE A 718 10.63 1.45 22.00
N ILE A 719 9.35 1.81 21.85
CA ILE A 719 8.29 0.88 21.40
C ILE A 719 8.64 0.31 20.02
N LEU A 720 9.07 1.18 19.10
CA LEU A 720 9.48 0.81 17.76
C LEU A 720 10.74 -0.09 17.76
N SER A 721 11.70 0.14 18.67
CA SER A 721 12.96 -0.63 18.71
C SER A 721 12.78 -2.16 18.86
N ARG A 722 13.78 -2.94 18.46
CA ARG A 722 13.81 -4.40 18.64
C ARG A 722 14.30 -4.86 20.03
N GLN A 723 14.36 -3.97 21.03
CA GLN A 723 14.82 -4.32 22.38
C GLN A 723 13.87 -5.27 23.11
N ARG A 724 14.39 -5.95 24.14
CA ARG A 724 13.56 -6.69 25.11
C ARG A 724 12.62 -5.73 25.84
N TRP A 725 11.41 -6.17 26.16
CA TRP A 725 10.38 -5.30 26.74
C TRP A 725 10.81 -4.61 28.05
N LEU A 726 11.59 -5.27 28.90
CA LEU A 726 12.15 -4.68 30.13
C LEU A 726 13.04 -3.47 29.83
N LEU A 727 13.89 -3.55 28.80
CA LEU A 727 14.74 -2.43 28.41
C LEU A 727 13.94 -1.29 27.77
N LYS A 728 12.85 -1.60 27.07
CA LYS A 728 11.90 -0.59 26.57
C LYS A 728 11.25 0.17 27.73
N LEU A 729 10.76 -0.55 28.74
CA LEU A 729 10.17 0.05 29.94
C LEU A 729 11.21 0.85 30.74
N ALA A 730 12.43 0.33 30.90
CA ALA A 730 13.51 1.08 31.56
C ALA A 730 13.85 2.37 30.82
N GLY A 731 13.92 2.32 29.49
CA GLY A 731 14.14 3.50 28.63
C GLY A 731 13.04 4.56 28.76
N ILE A 732 11.78 4.14 28.68
CA ILE A 732 10.61 5.02 28.86
C ILE A 732 10.58 5.58 30.29
N GLY A 733 10.72 4.70 31.27
CA GLY A 733 10.62 5.04 32.69
C GLY A 733 11.69 6.03 33.13
N LEU A 734 12.96 5.76 32.81
CA LEU A 734 14.08 6.61 33.24
C LEU A 734 13.95 8.05 32.71
N GLY A 735 13.62 8.21 31.42
CA GLY A 735 13.42 9.54 30.83
C GLY A 735 12.26 10.31 31.48
N CYS A 736 11.12 9.65 31.68
CA CYS A 736 9.96 10.25 32.35
C CYS A 736 10.26 10.61 33.81
N ILE A 737 10.95 9.74 34.55
CA ILE A 737 11.33 9.96 35.95
C ILE A 737 12.24 11.18 36.06
N LEU A 738 13.29 11.30 35.24
CA LEU A 738 14.21 12.45 35.33
C LEU A 738 13.51 13.78 35.02
N VAL A 739 12.66 13.82 34.00
CA VAL A 739 11.86 15.02 33.68
C VAL A 739 10.89 15.34 34.83
N ALA A 740 10.19 14.34 35.37
CA ALA A 740 9.28 14.53 36.50
C ALA A 740 10.02 15.02 37.76
N CYS A 741 11.18 14.45 38.09
CA CYS A 741 12.03 14.91 39.17
C CYS A 741 12.47 16.36 38.96
N SER A 742 12.84 16.75 37.74
CA SER A 742 13.18 18.15 37.42
C SER A 742 11.97 19.09 37.57
N ILE A 743 10.76 18.65 37.19
CA ILE A 743 9.51 19.41 37.39
C ILE A 743 9.25 19.61 38.89
N LEU A 744 9.33 18.53 39.67
CA LEU A 744 9.08 18.55 41.11
C LEU A 744 10.12 19.40 41.85
N TYR A 745 11.40 19.30 41.47
CA TYR A 745 12.47 20.12 42.01
C TYR A 745 12.24 21.61 41.74
N THR A 746 11.94 21.96 40.49
CA THR A 746 11.63 23.34 40.09
C THR A 746 10.41 23.85 40.85
N ALA A 747 9.36 23.02 41.00
CA ALA A 747 8.16 23.38 41.73
C ALA A 747 8.41 23.64 43.23
N ALA A 748 9.24 22.81 43.87
CA ALA A 748 9.62 23.01 45.27
C ALA A 748 10.47 24.29 45.45
N LYS A 749 11.35 24.60 44.49
CA LYS A 749 12.13 25.85 44.52
C LYS A 749 11.27 27.09 44.28
N MET A 750 10.28 27.01 43.38
CA MET A 750 9.29 28.07 43.19
C MET A 750 8.41 28.27 44.42
N GLU A 751 8.00 27.19 45.10
CA GLU A 751 7.25 27.24 46.35
C GLU A 751 8.04 27.95 47.45
N LYS A 752 9.32 27.60 47.61
CA LYS A 752 10.21 28.30 48.55
C LYS A 752 10.35 29.80 48.25
N MET A 753 10.30 30.20 46.97
CA MET A 753 10.46 31.59 46.56
C MET A 753 9.16 32.41 46.65
N THR A 754 8.02 31.83 46.28
CA THR A 754 6.73 32.53 46.10
C THR A 754 5.68 32.18 47.16
N GLY A 755 5.90 31.12 47.94
CA GLY A 755 4.89 30.54 48.84
C GLY A 755 3.83 29.70 48.12
N GLN A 756 3.88 29.59 46.79
CA GLN A 756 2.91 28.86 45.97
C GLN A 756 3.63 27.81 45.11
N ARG A 757 3.16 26.56 45.17
CA ARG A 757 3.76 25.46 44.40
C ARG A 757 3.37 25.55 42.93
N GLN A 758 4.34 25.79 42.05
CA GLN A 758 4.14 25.87 40.60
C GLN A 758 5.40 25.47 39.84
N PHE A 759 5.26 24.79 38.70
CA PHE A 759 6.41 24.39 37.88
C PHE A 759 6.96 25.53 37.01
N SER A 760 6.07 26.25 36.31
CA SER A 760 6.45 27.30 35.36
C SER A 760 5.87 28.65 35.79
N ALA A 761 6.76 29.62 36.03
CA ALA A 761 6.37 31.01 36.31
C ALA A 761 5.80 31.74 35.08
N PHE A 762 5.95 31.16 33.88
CA PHE A 762 5.43 31.73 32.63
C PHE A 762 4.06 31.14 32.25
N GLY A 763 3.81 29.87 32.57
CA GLY A 763 2.67 29.13 32.03
C GLY A 763 1.29 29.73 32.38
N GLY A 764 1.10 30.17 33.63
CA GLY A 764 -0.17 30.77 34.06
C GLY A 764 -0.46 32.11 33.40
N TRP A 765 0.58 32.93 33.23
CA TRP A 765 0.51 34.19 32.51
C TRP A 765 0.17 34.00 31.04
N GLN A 766 0.83 33.02 30.38
CA GLN A 766 0.56 32.70 29.00
C GLN A 766 -0.87 32.20 28.81
N LEU A 767 -1.36 31.32 29.70
CA LEU A 767 -2.72 30.81 29.61
C LEU A 767 -3.76 31.93 29.76
N ALA A 768 -3.53 32.88 30.68
CA ALA A 768 -4.39 34.06 30.84
C ALA A 768 -4.35 34.98 29.62
N ASN A 769 -3.17 35.28 29.08
CA ASN A 769 -3.05 36.02 27.82
C ASN A 769 -3.89 35.36 26.70
N ASN A 770 -3.78 34.05 26.55
CA ASN A 770 -4.51 33.30 25.52
C ASN A 770 -6.04 33.38 25.73
N ALA A 771 -6.50 33.26 26.98
CA ALA A 771 -7.92 33.36 27.33
C ALA A 771 -8.48 34.78 27.11
N LEU A 772 -7.67 35.83 27.31
CA LEU A 772 -8.12 37.21 27.18
C LEU A 772 -8.41 37.63 25.72
N TYR A 773 -7.73 37.06 24.72
CA TYR A 773 -8.09 37.28 23.31
C TYR A 773 -9.49 36.76 22.96
N MET A 774 -9.88 35.63 23.57
CA MET A 774 -11.26 35.17 23.48
C MET A 774 -12.19 36.11 24.24
N TYR A 775 -11.81 36.52 25.45
CA TYR A 775 -12.64 37.33 26.32
C TYR A 775 -12.97 38.72 25.75
N GLU A 776 -12.03 39.31 25.01
CA GLU A 776 -12.21 40.55 24.25
C GLU A 776 -13.42 40.49 23.29
N GLN A 777 -13.64 39.33 22.66
CA GLN A 777 -14.71 39.12 21.68
C GLN A 777 -16.09 38.86 22.34
N ILE A 778 -16.16 38.80 23.67
CA ILE A 778 -17.41 38.57 24.39
C ILE A 778 -18.09 39.92 24.66
N ARG A 779 -19.39 40.01 24.34
CA ARG A 779 -20.19 41.21 24.62
C ARG A 779 -20.43 41.35 26.12
N PRO A 780 -20.45 42.57 26.70
CA PRO A 780 -20.60 42.75 28.14
C PRO A 780 -21.81 42.01 28.73
N GLU A 781 -22.93 41.99 28.01
CA GLU A 781 -24.17 41.30 28.34
C GLU A 781 -24.06 39.77 28.37
N ASP A 782 -23.11 39.19 27.62
CA ASP A 782 -22.89 37.74 27.53
C ASP A 782 -21.87 37.22 28.57
N ARG A 783 -21.29 38.11 29.38
CA ARG A 783 -20.23 37.78 30.35
C ARG A 783 -20.82 37.15 31.61
N LYS A 784 -20.53 35.87 31.83
CA LYS A 784 -20.93 35.10 33.01
C LYS A 784 -20.25 35.65 34.27
N PRO A 785 -20.88 35.54 35.45
CA PRO A 785 -20.25 35.90 36.72
C PRO A 785 -19.04 34.99 36.99
N VAL A 786 -18.03 35.53 37.68
CA VAL A 786 -16.85 34.77 38.10
C VAL A 786 -16.91 34.49 39.62
N PRO A 787 -16.29 33.40 40.11
CA PRO A 787 -16.09 33.17 41.53
C PRO A 787 -15.46 34.36 42.26
N ALA A 788 -15.82 34.57 43.54
CA ALA A 788 -15.39 35.73 44.34
C ALA A 788 -13.86 35.93 44.36
N ARG A 789 -13.09 34.83 44.37
CA ARG A 789 -11.61 34.87 44.31
C ARG A 789 -11.04 35.57 43.07
N TYR A 790 -11.81 35.69 41.99
CA TYR A 790 -11.40 36.36 40.75
C TYR A 790 -11.99 37.77 40.59
N ALA A 791 -12.88 38.21 41.48
CA ALA A 791 -13.66 39.43 41.30
C ALA A 791 -12.79 40.67 41.08
N LYS A 792 -11.68 40.81 41.83
CA LYS A 792 -10.74 41.93 41.68
C LYS A 792 -10.07 41.95 40.30
N LEU A 793 -9.59 40.79 39.84
CA LEU A 793 -8.95 40.65 38.54
C LEU A 793 -9.95 40.87 37.40
N GLU A 794 -11.11 40.24 37.51
CA GLU A 794 -12.21 40.36 36.55
C GLU A 794 -12.67 41.81 36.39
N ALA A 795 -12.78 42.58 37.46
CA ALA A 795 -13.17 43.99 37.39
C ALA A 795 -12.18 44.80 36.54
N MET A 796 -10.87 44.58 36.73
CA MET A 796 -9.84 45.28 35.94
C MET A 796 -9.77 44.78 34.49
N VAL A 797 -9.98 43.48 34.26
CA VAL A 797 -10.10 42.92 32.91
C VAL A 797 -11.30 43.52 32.18
N ARG A 798 -12.49 43.53 32.79
CA ARG A 798 -13.70 44.13 32.19
C ARG A 798 -13.49 45.60 31.87
N GLN A 799 -12.97 46.38 32.83
CA GLN A 799 -12.67 47.80 32.63
C GLN A 799 -11.75 47.99 31.41
N HIS A 800 -10.69 47.19 31.30
CA HIS A 800 -9.78 47.25 30.16
C HIS A 800 -10.48 46.90 28.84
N MET A 801 -11.23 45.79 28.79
CA MET A 801 -11.94 45.36 27.58
C MET A 801 -12.98 46.38 27.11
N ASP A 802 -13.65 47.04 28.05
CA ASP A 802 -14.68 48.03 27.74
C ASP A 802 -14.07 49.37 27.28
N THR A 803 -12.84 49.68 27.72
CA THR A 803 -12.06 50.80 27.17
C THR A 803 -11.54 50.53 25.75
N LEU A 804 -11.12 49.30 25.43
CA LEU A 804 -10.67 48.93 24.08
C LEU A 804 -11.78 49.10 23.03
N LYS A 805 -13.06 48.91 23.40
CA LYS A 805 -14.21 49.14 22.52
C LYS A 805 -14.47 50.62 22.19
N LYS A 806 -13.91 51.55 22.97
CA LYS A 806 -14.10 53.00 22.82
C LYS A 806 -12.93 53.69 22.11
N VAL A 807 -11.79 53.01 21.96
CA VAL A 807 -10.56 53.56 21.36
C VAL A 807 -10.28 52.82 20.05
N LYS A 808 -10.04 53.57 18.97
CA LYS A 808 -9.58 52.99 17.69
C LYS A 808 -8.12 52.57 17.88
N LEU A 809 -7.87 51.28 18.10
CA LEU A 809 -6.52 50.73 18.21
C LEU A 809 -5.71 51.08 16.96
N THR A 810 -4.55 51.70 17.14
CA THR A 810 -3.55 51.89 16.07
C THR A 810 -3.00 50.53 15.63
N SER A 811 -2.69 50.41 14.34
CA SER A 811 -2.31 49.14 13.69
C SER A 811 -1.13 48.41 14.34
N ASP A 812 -0.27 49.10 15.09
CA ASP A 812 0.87 48.50 15.79
C ASP A 812 0.50 47.71 17.05
N ASP A 813 -0.60 48.02 17.75
CA ASP A 813 -0.98 47.30 18.98
C ASP A 813 -1.73 45.99 18.70
N SER A 814 -2.34 45.89 17.52
CA SER A 814 -3.22 44.77 17.11
C SER A 814 -2.50 43.53 16.56
N ALA A 815 -1.17 43.59 16.38
CA ALA A 815 -0.42 42.56 15.64
C ALA A 815 0.26 41.48 16.51
N SER A 816 0.38 41.68 17.83
CA SER A 816 1.13 40.75 18.70
C SER A 816 0.19 39.83 19.52
N THR A 817 0.34 38.51 19.40
CA THR A 817 -0.42 37.50 20.20
C THR A 817 -0.11 37.52 21.69
N PHE A 818 0.64 38.52 22.17
CA PHE A 818 1.20 38.59 23.52
C PHE A 818 0.97 39.95 24.18
N PHE A 819 0.06 40.78 23.64
CA PHE A 819 -0.25 42.09 24.21
C PHE A 819 -0.60 42.00 25.71
N TYR A 820 -1.55 41.14 26.09
CA TYR A 820 -1.97 41.02 27.50
C TYR A 820 -0.88 40.45 28.41
N LEU A 821 0.13 39.81 27.84
CA LEU A 821 1.27 39.24 28.55
C LEU A 821 2.36 40.27 28.86
N TRP A 822 2.70 41.13 27.90
CA TRP A 822 3.88 42.01 28.00
C TRP A 822 3.56 43.49 28.13
N SER A 823 2.35 43.93 27.75
CA SER A 823 2.00 45.35 27.77
C SER A 823 1.86 45.87 29.20
N SER A 824 2.62 46.92 29.53
CA SER A 824 2.46 47.67 30.79
C SER A 824 1.06 48.28 30.95
N HIS A 825 0.33 48.45 29.84
CA HIS A 825 -1.04 48.96 29.82
C HIS A 825 -2.09 47.85 29.97
N GLY A 826 -1.69 46.59 29.86
CA GLY A 826 -2.55 45.41 29.94
C GLY A 826 -3.07 45.15 31.36
N PRO A 827 -4.23 44.46 31.49
CA PRO A 827 -4.90 44.26 32.77
C PRO A 827 -4.13 43.32 33.71
N LEU A 828 -3.37 42.35 33.18
CA LEU A 828 -2.58 41.41 33.99
C LEU A 828 -1.40 42.12 34.66
N ILE A 829 -0.60 42.89 33.91
CA ILE A 829 0.52 43.65 34.47
C ILE A 829 0.03 44.70 35.46
N LYS A 830 -1.06 45.42 35.15
CA LYS A 830 -1.67 46.39 36.08
C LYS A 830 -2.16 45.74 37.37
N TYR A 831 -2.75 44.54 37.29
CA TYR A 831 -3.15 43.78 38.46
C TYR A 831 -1.95 43.50 39.36
N MET A 832 -0.88 42.91 38.81
CA MET A 832 0.34 42.61 39.56
C MET A 832 0.94 43.89 40.16
N GLN A 833 1.07 44.98 39.39
CA GLN A 833 1.62 46.24 39.89
C GLN A 833 0.79 46.82 41.05
N LYS A 834 -0.53 46.65 41.00
CA LYS A 834 -1.44 47.12 42.05
C LYS A 834 -1.35 46.27 43.31
N GLU A 835 -1.34 44.94 43.20
CA GLU A 835 -1.22 44.04 44.34
C GLU A 835 0.12 44.20 45.06
N TRP A 836 1.20 44.47 44.32
CA TRP A 836 2.54 44.62 44.87
C TRP A 836 2.97 46.08 45.05
N LYS A 837 2.04 47.05 45.00
CA LYS A 837 2.35 48.49 45.08
C LYS A 837 3.10 48.86 46.37
N ASN A 838 2.77 48.17 47.47
CA ASN A 838 3.32 48.45 48.81
C ASN A 838 4.56 47.59 49.13
N ASP A 839 5.01 46.71 48.23
CA ASP A 839 6.22 45.89 48.41
C ASP A 839 7.30 46.31 47.40
N SER A 840 8.25 47.12 47.87
CA SER A 840 9.43 47.54 47.11
C SER A 840 10.61 46.58 47.23
N THR A 841 10.53 45.58 48.13
CA THR A 841 11.65 44.69 48.50
C THR A 841 11.69 43.43 47.63
N SER A 842 10.53 42.94 47.17
CA SER A 842 10.46 41.76 46.31
C SER A 842 10.92 42.08 44.88
N GLY A 843 11.93 41.33 44.41
CA GLY A 843 12.41 41.39 43.02
C GLY A 843 11.31 41.14 41.99
N TYR A 844 11.47 41.68 40.78
CA TYR A 844 10.45 41.61 39.71
C TYR A 844 10.01 40.17 39.41
N PHE A 845 10.96 39.24 39.29
CA PHE A 845 10.65 37.83 39.01
C PHE A 845 9.81 37.16 40.10
N LYS A 846 10.05 37.46 41.38
CA LYS A 846 9.24 36.92 42.49
C LYS A 846 7.79 37.39 42.39
N ARG A 847 7.58 38.70 42.15
CA ARG A 847 6.24 39.29 41.97
C ARG A 847 5.52 38.67 40.79
N TRP A 848 6.21 38.54 39.66
CA TRP A 848 5.69 37.88 38.46
C TRP A 848 5.26 36.43 38.74
N ALA A 849 6.16 35.64 39.33
CA ALA A 849 5.89 34.23 39.58
C ALA A 849 4.70 34.03 40.53
N SER A 850 4.56 34.86 41.57
CA SER A 850 3.45 34.75 42.55
C SER A 850 2.06 34.88 41.93
N GLU A 851 1.89 35.64 40.84
CA GLU A 851 0.59 35.80 40.16
C GLU A 851 0.23 34.65 39.23
N GLY A 852 1.21 33.84 38.82
CA GLY A 852 1.04 32.76 37.85
C GLY A 852 -0.11 31.79 38.16
N PRO A 853 -0.22 31.23 39.39
CA PRO A 853 -1.28 30.29 39.76
C PRO A 853 -2.69 30.91 39.71
N LEU A 854 -2.84 32.17 40.15
CA LEU A 854 -4.10 32.89 40.07
C LEU A 854 -4.55 33.01 38.62
N TYR A 855 -3.65 33.46 37.74
CA TYR A 855 -3.91 33.63 36.31
C TYR A 855 -4.20 32.32 35.60
N ALA A 856 -3.47 31.24 35.91
CA ALA A 856 -3.75 29.92 35.36
C ALA A 856 -5.18 29.45 35.69
N SER A 857 -5.59 29.60 36.96
CA SER A 857 -6.90 29.15 37.41
C SER A 857 -8.04 30.02 36.86
N TYR A 858 -7.83 31.34 36.80
CA TYR A 858 -8.78 32.29 36.19
C TYR A 858 -8.96 32.01 34.70
N ALA A 859 -7.86 31.84 33.96
CA ALA A 859 -7.89 31.53 32.54
C ALA A 859 -8.58 30.20 32.24
N SER A 860 -8.26 29.16 33.01
CA SER A 860 -8.90 27.84 32.90
C SER A 860 -10.40 27.93 33.13
N TYR A 861 -10.83 28.74 34.13
CA TYR A 861 -12.23 29.01 34.37
C TYR A 861 -12.87 29.69 33.15
N LEU A 862 -12.29 30.78 32.63
CA LEU A 862 -12.83 31.47 31.45
C LEU A 862 -12.94 30.54 30.22
N ILE A 863 -11.91 29.75 29.94
CA ILE A 863 -11.90 28.81 28.81
C ILE A 863 -13.01 27.75 28.99
N SER A 864 -13.20 27.23 30.20
CA SER A 864 -14.25 26.25 30.49
C SER A 864 -15.66 26.80 30.26
N GLN A 865 -15.85 28.11 30.45
CA GLN A 865 -17.13 28.77 30.26
C GLN A 865 -17.44 29.09 28.80
N TYR A 866 -16.41 29.18 27.94
CA TYR A 866 -16.50 29.64 26.56
C TYR A 866 -15.62 28.83 25.57
N PRO A 867 -15.67 27.49 25.56
CA PRO A 867 -14.71 26.66 24.82
C PRO A 867 -14.75 26.90 23.30
N ALA A 868 -15.94 27.04 22.72
CA ALA A 868 -16.08 27.28 21.28
C ALA A 868 -15.53 28.66 20.86
N LYS A 869 -15.72 29.69 21.71
CA LYS A 869 -15.14 31.02 21.47
C LYS A 869 -13.62 30.96 21.59
N PHE A 870 -13.07 30.20 22.54
CA PHE A 870 -11.62 30.02 22.67
C PHE A 870 -11.01 29.39 21.42
N VAL A 871 -11.65 28.35 20.86
CA VAL A 871 -11.20 27.73 19.62
C VAL A 871 -11.19 28.73 18.46
N LYS A 872 -12.26 29.52 18.30
CA LYS A 872 -12.38 30.48 17.20
C LYS A 872 -11.42 31.67 17.34
N ALA A 873 -11.31 32.22 18.54
CA ALA A 873 -10.58 33.47 18.80
C ALA A 873 -9.07 33.27 19.01
N PHE A 874 -8.65 32.09 19.46
CA PHE A 874 -7.25 31.81 19.79
C PHE A 874 -6.68 30.63 19.00
N VAL A 875 -7.29 29.44 19.09
CA VAL A 875 -6.73 28.20 18.50
C VAL A 875 -6.61 28.29 16.97
N LEU A 876 -7.65 28.73 16.26
CA LEU A 876 -7.62 28.85 14.79
C LEU A 876 -6.61 29.90 14.29
N PRO A 877 -6.57 31.15 14.82
CA PRO A 877 -5.52 32.10 14.48
C PRO A 877 -4.11 31.60 14.77
N ASN A 878 -3.91 30.87 15.87
CA ASN A 878 -2.62 30.26 16.18
C ASN A 878 -2.25 29.14 15.21
N ALA A 879 -3.20 28.34 14.73
CA ALA A 879 -2.92 27.35 13.69
C ALA A 879 -2.37 27.99 12.42
N PHE A 880 -2.87 29.17 12.03
CA PHE A 880 -2.32 29.95 10.91
C PHE A 880 -0.89 30.44 11.21
N LYS A 881 -0.64 30.96 12.42
CA LYS A 881 0.70 31.38 12.86
C LYS A 881 1.68 30.20 12.93
N PHE A 882 1.20 28.98 13.18
CA PHE A 882 2.06 27.78 13.15
C PHE A 882 2.61 27.53 11.74
N VAL A 883 1.77 27.73 10.72
CA VAL A 883 2.20 27.59 9.32
C VAL A 883 3.19 28.68 8.95
N VAL A 884 2.89 29.94 9.26
CA VAL A 884 3.76 31.09 8.98
C VAL A 884 4.19 31.77 10.29
N PRO A 885 5.24 31.26 10.96
CA PRO A 885 5.63 31.77 12.27
C PRO A 885 6.27 33.16 12.17
N PRO A 886 5.87 34.12 13.02
CA PRO A 886 6.42 35.47 13.01
C PRO A 886 7.92 35.47 13.39
N SER A 887 8.69 36.38 12.78
CA SER A 887 10.14 36.49 13.00
C SER A 887 10.51 37.08 14.37
N GLU A 888 9.60 37.75 15.07
CA GLU A 888 9.83 38.30 16.42
C GLU A 888 11.17 39.10 16.50
N PHE A 889 12.04 38.79 17.46
CA PHE A 889 13.27 39.53 17.78
C PHE A 889 14.47 39.23 16.85
N ILE A 890 14.35 38.27 15.93
CA ILE A 890 15.50 37.79 15.12
C ILE A 890 15.63 38.45 13.74
N GLY A 891 14.73 39.37 13.38
CA GLY A 891 14.71 40.01 12.05
C GLY A 891 15.76 41.13 11.84
N VAL A 892 16.22 41.76 12.91
CA VAL A 892 17.14 42.91 12.87
C VAL A 892 18.30 42.66 13.83
N TYR A 893 19.53 42.96 13.38
CA TYR A 893 20.72 42.83 14.23
C TYR A 893 20.57 43.66 15.51
N ASN A 894 20.87 43.04 16.66
CA ASN A 894 20.64 43.58 18.00
C ASN A 894 19.29 44.34 18.19
N MET A 895 18.23 43.88 17.52
CA MET A 895 16.90 44.53 17.46
C MET A 895 16.92 46.00 17.01
N GLY A 896 17.97 46.42 16.28
CA GLY A 896 18.16 47.80 15.83
C GLY A 896 18.76 48.74 16.88
N SER A 897 19.16 48.23 18.05
CA SER A 897 19.87 48.99 19.07
C SER A 897 21.38 48.98 18.82
N ASP A 898 22.02 50.14 18.90
CA ASP A 898 23.48 50.29 18.89
C ASP A 898 24.10 50.19 20.31
N SER A 899 23.27 49.83 21.29
CA SER A 899 23.66 49.74 22.69
C SER A 899 23.17 48.46 23.35
N VAL A 900 23.86 48.07 24.42
CA VAL A 900 23.50 46.96 25.31
C VAL A 900 23.22 47.48 26.71
N GLY A 901 22.43 46.72 27.48
CA GLY A 901 22.18 47.03 28.88
C GLY A 901 23.43 46.88 29.74
N LYS A 902 23.46 47.60 30.88
CA LYS A 902 24.57 47.60 31.83
C LYS A 902 25.00 46.19 32.25
N LEU A 903 24.05 45.31 32.52
CA LEU A 903 24.33 43.92 32.88
C LEU A 903 25.15 43.17 31.82
N ALA A 904 24.85 43.36 30.54
CA ALA A 904 25.59 42.71 29.46
C ALA A 904 26.99 43.30 29.29
N LYS A 905 27.13 44.62 29.43
CA LYS A 905 28.43 45.31 29.43
C LYS A 905 29.32 44.77 30.55
N ASP A 906 28.79 44.71 31.77
CA ASP A 906 29.53 44.29 32.95
C ASP A 906 29.84 42.77 32.90
N TRP A 907 28.90 41.95 32.40
CA TRP A 907 29.12 40.51 32.25
C TRP A 907 30.20 40.14 31.23
N PHE A 908 30.24 40.83 30.09
CA PHE A 908 31.20 40.56 29.00
C PHE A 908 32.37 41.55 28.96
N ASN A 909 32.55 42.38 30.00
CA ASN A 909 33.60 43.39 30.09
C ASN A 909 33.71 44.31 28.86
N TYR A 910 32.58 44.70 28.28
CA TYR A 910 32.59 45.61 27.13
C TYR A 910 33.11 47.00 27.53
N LYS A 911 33.96 47.57 26.67
CA LYS A 911 34.57 48.90 26.89
C LYS A 911 33.53 50.01 27.03
N SER A 912 32.37 49.89 26.39
CA SER A 912 31.29 50.87 26.44
C SER A 912 29.92 50.20 26.32
N LEU A 913 28.84 50.92 26.68
CA LEU A 913 27.46 50.46 26.43
C LEU A 913 27.14 50.44 24.93
N LYS A 914 27.86 51.21 24.11
CA LYS A 914 27.73 51.19 22.65
C LYS A 914 28.56 50.05 22.08
N ILE A 915 27.91 49.23 21.24
CA ILE A 915 28.54 48.16 20.47
C ILE A 915 28.47 48.55 18.99
N LEU A 916 29.61 48.88 18.40
CA LEU A 916 29.67 49.40 17.03
C LEU A 916 29.35 48.28 16.01
N GLU A 917 28.37 48.51 15.15
CA GLU A 917 28.11 47.69 13.97
C GLU A 917 29.06 48.08 12.81
N HIS A 918 29.56 47.10 12.06
CA HIS A 918 30.13 47.35 10.73
C HIS A 918 28.99 47.46 9.71
N GLY A 919 28.22 48.56 9.73
CA GLY A 919 27.04 48.72 8.85
C GLY A 919 26.18 49.96 9.11
N LYS A 920 25.07 50.07 8.35
CA LYS A 920 24.02 51.09 8.54
C LYS A 920 23.14 50.72 9.75
N LYS A 921 22.66 51.71 10.50
CA LYS A 921 21.68 51.51 11.59
C LYS A 921 20.47 50.69 11.09
N HIS A 922 19.96 49.76 11.89
CA HIS A 922 18.91 48.78 11.54
C HIS A 922 19.32 47.81 10.43
N THR A 923 20.51 47.19 10.53
CA THR A 923 20.92 46.15 9.58
C THR A 923 19.92 44.99 9.59
N ILE A 924 19.09 44.91 8.53
CA ILE A 924 18.12 43.83 8.35
C ILE A 924 18.86 42.53 8.03
N ILE A 925 18.51 41.47 8.75
CA ILE A 925 19.02 40.14 8.49
C ILE A 925 18.22 39.54 7.34
N LYS A 926 18.66 39.77 6.10
CA LYS A 926 17.95 39.34 4.87
C LYS A 926 17.59 37.84 4.87
N ALA A 927 18.42 37.00 5.49
CA ALA A 927 18.18 35.56 5.59
C ALA A 927 16.99 35.20 6.50
N VAL A 928 16.66 36.04 7.48
CA VAL A 928 15.54 35.81 8.41
C VAL A 928 14.21 36.32 7.83
N ILE A 929 14.24 37.26 6.87
CA ILE A 929 13.04 37.74 6.16
C ILE A 929 12.28 36.58 5.50
N TRP A 930 13.01 35.68 4.84
CA TRP A 930 12.43 34.55 4.10
C TRP A 930 12.18 33.31 4.97
N ALA A 931 12.66 33.30 6.22
CA ALA A 931 12.57 32.14 7.08
C ALA A 931 11.12 31.75 7.47
N PRO A 932 10.18 32.68 7.72
CA PRO A 932 8.76 32.34 7.88
C PRO A 932 8.15 31.67 6.65
N VAL A 933 8.47 32.18 5.46
CA VAL A 933 8.00 31.61 4.18
C VAL A 933 8.58 30.23 3.96
N PHE A 934 9.87 30.04 4.27
CA PHE A 934 10.53 28.75 4.22
C PHE A 934 9.92 27.75 5.21
N ALA A 935 9.63 28.17 6.44
CA ALA A 935 8.94 27.34 7.43
C ALA A 935 7.55 26.89 6.94
N ALA A 936 6.78 27.80 6.32
CA ALA A 936 5.50 27.47 5.73
C ALA A 936 5.62 26.45 4.61
N MET A 937 6.56 26.65 3.68
CA MET A 937 6.86 25.71 2.60
C MET A 937 7.23 24.32 3.14
N VAL A 938 8.08 24.26 4.16
CA VAL A 938 8.47 22.99 4.79
C VAL A 938 7.28 22.32 5.47
N ASN A 939 6.46 23.04 6.23
CA ASN A 939 5.26 22.49 6.86
C ASN A 939 4.28 21.92 5.80
N SER A 940 4.06 22.63 4.70
CA SER A 940 3.25 22.13 3.58
C SER A 940 3.87 20.90 2.93
N LEU A 941 5.18 20.91 2.69
CA LEU A 941 5.91 19.77 2.12
C LEU A 941 5.86 18.54 3.02
N VAL A 942 5.95 18.70 4.34
CA VAL A 942 5.82 17.59 5.31
C VAL A 942 4.45 16.93 5.17
N VAL A 943 3.37 17.72 5.12
CA VAL A 943 2.01 17.21 4.93
C VAL A 943 1.86 16.50 3.59
N ILE A 944 2.33 17.13 2.50
CA ILE A 944 2.30 16.54 1.14
C ILE A 944 3.10 15.24 1.10
N CYS A 945 4.26 15.20 1.75
CA CYS A 945 5.11 14.01 1.81
C CYS A 945 4.44 12.89 2.63
N PHE A 946 3.79 13.19 3.76
CA PHE A 946 3.03 12.17 4.49
C PHE A 946 1.86 11.63 3.68
N ILE A 947 1.09 12.50 3.02
CA ILE A 947 0.02 12.09 2.10
C ILE A 947 0.60 11.24 0.96
N GLY A 948 1.72 11.67 0.37
CA GLY A 948 2.44 10.93 -0.67
C GLY A 948 2.92 9.55 -0.19
N LEU A 949 3.51 9.45 0.99
CA LEU A 949 3.95 8.17 1.56
C LEU A 949 2.76 7.24 1.89
N ILE A 950 1.63 7.79 2.34
CA ILE A 950 0.39 7.03 2.54
C ILE A 950 -0.15 6.51 1.19
N ILE A 951 -0.12 7.35 0.14
CA ILE A 951 -0.60 7.01 -1.21
C ILE A 951 0.33 6.03 -1.94
N PHE A 952 1.65 6.24 -1.88
CA PHE A 952 2.66 5.55 -2.69
C PHE A 952 3.38 4.40 -1.97
N GLY A 953 3.31 4.32 -0.63
CA GLY A 953 3.65 3.09 0.07
C GLY A 953 4.39 3.24 1.40
N ILE A 954 3.68 2.92 2.48
CA ILE A 954 4.22 2.22 3.66
C ILE A 954 4.12 0.68 3.46
N SER A 955 3.37 0.21 2.45
CA SER A 955 3.02 -1.21 2.24
C SER A 955 4.11 -2.11 1.63
N SER A 956 5.32 -1.62 1.38
CA SER A 956 6.42 -2.50 0.96
C SER A 956 7.08 -3.11 2.20
N LYS A 957 6.90 -4.43 2.43
CA LYS A 957 7.66 -5.21 3.43
C LYS A 957 9.19 -5.03 3.32
N LYS A 958 9.70 -4.46 2.22
CA LYS A 958 11.13 -4.24 1.96
C LYS A 958 11.71 -2.96 2.58
N ASN A 959 10.90 -2.01 3.08
CA ASN A 959 11.38 -0.70 3.54
C ASN A 959 11.14 -0.42 5.04
N TRP A 960 11.22 -1.46 5.89
CA TRP A 960 10.98 -1.34 7.35
C TRP A 960 11.80 -0.19 7.97
N ALA A 961 13.06 -0.03 7.57
CA ALA A 961 13.90 1.01 8.16
C ALA A 961 13.28 2.40 8.01
N TYR A 962 12.89 2.78 6.79
CA TYR A 962 12.29 4.08 6.52
C TYR A 962 10.93 4.30 7.21
N SER A 963 10.09 3.26 7.29
CA SER A 963 8.76 3.38 7.92
C SER A 963 8.84 3.78 9.40
N MET A 964 9.86 3.32 10.12
CA MET A 964 10.05 3.68 11.55
C MET A 964 10.46 5.15 11.72
N PHE A 965 11.33 5.65 10.83
CA PHE A 965 11.70 7.06 10.80
C PHE A 965 10.48 7.95 10.55
N ASP A 966 9.64 7.60 9.56
CA ASP A 966 8.46 8.40 9.23
C ASP A 966 7.45 8.45 10.38
N ILE A 967 7.21 7.32 11.05
CA ILE A 967 6.30 7.26 12.21
C ILE A 967 6.83 8.18 13.33
N MET A 968 8.14 8.13 13.60
CA MET A 968 8.77 8.97 14.61
C MET A 968 8.68 10.45 14.26
N ILE A 969 8.97 10.84 13.02
CA ILE A 969 8.88 12.24 12.58
C ILE A 969 7.42 12.72 12.54
N GLY A 970 6.48 11.86 12.14
CA GLY A 970 5.05 12.19 12.14
C GLY A 970 4.54 12.47 13.55
N ALA A 971 4.91 11.62 14.51
CA ALA A 971 4.60 11.85 15.92
C ALA A 971 5.26 13.14 16.43
N LEU A 972 6.52 13.40 16.10
CA LEU A 972 7.22 14.63 16.47
C LEU A 972 6.51 15.88 15.93
N TRP A 973 6.07 15.85 14.67
CA TRP A 973 5.36 16.95 14.03
C TRP A 973 3.97 17.17 14.64
N ILE A 974 3.19 16.11 14.87
CA ILE A 974 1.86 16.19 15.49
C ILE A 974 1.95 16.71 16.93
N CYS A 975 2.88 16.18 17.74
CA CYS A 975 3.07 16.65 19.10
C CYS A 975 3.50 18.12 19.14
N ASN A 976 4.39 18.54 18.24
CA ASN A 976 4.78 19.94 18.12
C ASN A 976 3.61 20.85 17.71
N LEU A 977 2.81 20.44 16.72
CA LEU A 977 1.63 21.17 16.27
C LEU A 977 0.65 21.38 17.42
N SER A 978 0.28 20.29 18.11
CA SER A 978 -0.66 20.33 19.24
C SER A 978 -0.13 21.17 20.39
N PHE A 979 1.15 20.99 20.77
CA PHE A 979 1.77 21.76 21.85
C PHE A 979 1.88 23.26 21.50
N SER A 980 2.29 23.57 20.27
CA SER A 980 2.46 24.95 19.81
C SER A 980 1.14 25.70 19.74
N ILE A 981 0.08 25.08 19.20
CA ILE A 981 -1.22 25.74 19.06
C ILE A 981 -1.89 26.00 20.41
N LEU A 982 -1.76 25.06 21.36
CA LEU A 982 -2.52 25.09 22.62
C LEU A 982 -1.75 25.71 23.78
N ALA A 983 -0.43 25.51 23.85
CA ALA A 983 0.33 25.69 25.09
C ALA A 983 1.64 26.48 24.93
N SER A 984 2.11 26.80 23.72
CA SER A 984 3.39 27.52 23.51
C SER A 984 3.22 28.79 22.66
N PRO A 985 4.05 29.82 22.86
CA PRO A 985 4.18 30.92 21.89
C PRO A 985 4.61 30.39 20.52
N ILE A 986 3.93 30.81 19.46
CA ILE A 986 4.32 30.45 18.09
C ILE A 986 5.18 31.56 17.51
N VAL A 987 6.48 31.34 17.51
CA VAL A 987 7.50 32.25 16.98
C VAL A 987 8.53 31.45 16.19
N LEU A 988 9.16 32.09 15.19
CA LEU A 988 10.06 31.42 14.27
C LEU A 988 11.16 30.64 15.00
N ARG A 989 11.81 31.25 16.00
CA ARG A 989 12.90 30.62 16.77
C ARG A 989 12.52 29.29 17.44
N TYR A 990 11.25 29.08 17.79
CA TYR A 990 10.79 27.83 18.42
C TYR A 990 10.51 26.72 17.40
N GLN A 991 10.35 27.07 16.13
CA GLN A 991 10.04 26.14 15.05
C GLN A 991 11.29 25.69 14.27
N ILE A 992 12.46 26.33 14.48
CA ILE A 992 13.66 26.09 13.67
C ILE A 992 14.11 24.63 13.71
N PHE A 993 14.11 24.00 14.89
CA PHE A 993 14.44 22.57 15.02
C PHE A 993 13.50 21.71 14.15
N HIS A 994 12.19 21.94 14.20
CA HIS A 994 11.21 21.18 13.44
C HIS A 994 11.28 21.47 11.94
N VAL A 995 11.63 22.70 11.55
CA VAL A 995 11.89 23.06 10.15
C VAL A 995 13.12 22.32 9.62
N LEU A 996 14.19 22.20 10.41
CA LEU A 996 15.38 21.43 10.02
C LEU A 996 15.04 19.94 9.81
N VAL A 997 14.38 19.32 10.80
CA VAL A 997 13.99 17.91 10.74
C VAL A 997 12.95 17.66 9.63
N GLY A 998 11.97 18.56 9.48
CA GLY A 998 10.94 18.50 8.45
C GLY A 998 11.50 18.61 7.04
N THR A 999 12.48 19.50 6.81
CA THR A 999 13.17 19.63 5.51
C THR A 999 13.85 18.32 5.13
N VAL A 1000 14.58 17.71 6.07
CA VAL A 1000 15.24 16.43 5.86
C VAL A 1000 14.23 15.31 5.59
N PHE A 1001 13.16 15.24 6.38
CA PHE A 1001 12.09 14.27 6.15
C PHE A 1001 11.49 14.42 4.76
N SER A 1002 11.15 15.63 4.33
CA SER A 1002 10.60 15.89 3.00
C SER A 1002 11.56 15.46 1.89
N LEU A 1003 12.86 15.77 2.00
CA LEU A 1003 13.86 15.34 1.02
C LEU A 1003 13.98 13.81 0.94
N LEU A 1004 14.01 13.13 2.08
CA LEU A 1004 14.09 11.66 2.15
C LEU A 1004 12.79 10.99 1.67
N ALA A 1005 11.64 11.58 1.95
CA ALA A 1005 10.35 11.11 1.47
C ALA A 1005 10.26 11.25 -0.05
N ILE A 1006 10.69 12.39 -0.61
CA ILE A 1006 10.73 12.64 -2.05
C ILE A 1006 11.70 11.68 -2.76
N ASP A 1007 12.94 11.52 -2.26
CA ASP A 1007 13.91 10.54 -2.78
C ASP A 1007 13.29 9.15 -2.87
N ARG A 1008 12.58 8.75 -1.81
CA ARG A 1008 11.96 7.43 -1.74
C ARG A 1008 10.79 7.28 -2.69
N ILE A 1009 9.89 8.27 -2.75
CA ILE A 1009 8.77 8.26 -3.70
C ILE A 1009 9.30 8.13 -5.13
N ILE A 1010 10.37 8.84 -5.47
CA ILE A 1010 11.01 8.77 -6.80
C ILE A 1010 11.73 7.44 -7.03
N ARG A 1011 12.41 6.88 -6.02
CA ARG A 1011 13.04 5.55 -6.12
C ARG A 1011 12.04 4.41 -6.27
N ILE A 1012 10.89 4.53 -5.61
CA ILE A 1012 9.75 3.61 -5.76
C ILE A 1012 9.21 3.69 -7.19
N ASP A 1013 9.12 4.88 -7.77
CA ASP A 1013 8.68 5.08 -9.17
C ASP A 1013 9.70 4.56 -10.19
N ASN A 1014 11.01 4.68 -9.91
CA ASN A 1014 12.09 4.33 -10.83
C ASN A 1014 12.64 2.89 -10.69
N ASN A 1015 12.05 2.01 -9.86
CA ASN A 1015 12.56 0.65 -9.58
C ASN A 1015 14.03 0.58 -9.06
N GLN A 1016 14.59 1.67 -8.51
CA GLN A 1016 16.00 1.77 -8.08
C GLN A 1016 16.22 1.50 -6.57
N VAL A 1017 15.48 0.57 -5.97
CA VAL A 1017 15.78 0.11 -4.60
C VAL A 1017 16.63 -1.15 -4.71
N ASP A 1018 17.90 -1.05 -4.28
CA ASP A 1018 18.91 -2.11 -4.31
C ASP A 1018 18.33 -3.50 -4.00
N LEU A 1019 18.20 -4.30 -5.06
CA LEU A 1019 18.04 -5.73 -5.02
C LEU A 1019 19.46 -6.32 -4.91
N ALA A 1020 19.77 -7.02 -3.82
CA ALA A 1020 20.91 -7.94 -3.82
C ALA A 1020 20.71 -8.98 -4.94
N PRO A 1021 21.79 -9.44 -5.60
CA PRO A 1021 21.70 -9.86 -6.99
C PRO A 1021 21.44 -11.35 -7.12
N THR A 1022 20.42 -11.72 -7.90
CA THR A 1022 20.56 -12.85 -8.81
C THR A 1022 19.63 -12.71 -10.03
N THR A 1023 20.28 -12.69 -11.19
CA THR A 1023 19.77 -13.08 -12.52
C THR A 1023 18.56 -12.33 -13.08
N ARG A 1024 18.77 -11.07 -13.48
CA ARG A 1024 18.15 -10.49 -14.70
C ARG A 1024 18.82 -9.22 -15.27
N ILE A 1025 20.13 -9.02 -15.03
CA ILE A 1025 20.91 -7.90 -15.60
C ILE A 1025 22.01 -8.43 -16.55
N GLN A 1026 21.78 -9.56 -17.21
CA GLN A 1026 22.60 -9.99 -18.37
C GLN A 1026 21.86 -9.92 -19.70
N GLN A 1027 20.54 -9.78 -19.73
CA GLN A 1027 19.79 -9.64 -20.99
C GLN A 1027 19.62 -8.18 -21.46
N LEU A 1028 19.77 -7.17 -20.59
CA LEU A 1028 19.67 -5.76 -20.98
C LEU A 1028 20.96 -5.16 -21.57
N LYS A 1029 22.10 -5.86 -21.50
CA LYS A 1029 23.33 -5.46 -22.21
C LYS A 1029 23.39 -5.97 -23.66
N LYS A 1030 22.42 -6.77 -24.11
CA LYS A 1030 22.33 -7.29 -25.48
C LYS A 1030 21.32 -6.53 -26.37
N ILE A 1031 20.76 -5.42 -25.88
CA ILE A 1031 19.82 -4.55 -26.62
C ILE A 1031 20.40 -3.13 -26.78
N ILE A 1032 21.57 -2.83 -26.20
CA ILE A 1032 22.35 -1.59 -26.47
C ILE A 1032 23.63 -1.93 -27.28
N LYS A 1033 23.67 -3.13 -27.86
CA LYS A 1033 24.47 -3.53 -29.03
C LYS A 1033 23.49 -4.22 -29.97
#